data_AF-A0A8C8S3F2-F1
#
_entry.id   AF-A0A8C8S3F2-F1
#
_cell.length_a   1.000
_cell.length_b   1.000
_cell.length_c   1.000
_cell.angle_alpha   90.00
_cell.angle_beta   90.00
_cell.angle_gamma   90.00
#
_symmetry.space_group_name_H-M   'P 1'
#
loop_
_entity.id
_entity.type
_entity.pdbx_description
1 polymer ?
#
loop_
_entity_poly.entity_id
_entity_poly.type
_entity_poly.pdbx_seq_one_letter_code
_entity_poly.pdbx_strand_id
1 'polypeptide(L)'
;MGTPVIWACLLLLLCLTAGTSTEPHYVVVSPAELYHPQTGSVSVHLSNLKETVQVSVQLQRKDGPSAITLLERQVQEPHLHENVRFQVPAPSGGKVEVADLHVSIQGDSLQFSEQKKVLLRVLEPGTFVQTDKAVYKPGQTVKFRIVSLDKDFVPSTRTLLLVTLQDPSGNRIAQWRDVTPQQGIVDLSLPLSAEPALGTYAIEAQGTRHSFSVEEYVLPKFEVTIELPPVVTVLDERLLLRVCGRYTYGKPVLGKVQVSLCRQTKLRRYSIRHVAHETKNLCINLMGQTERNGCFSREVGTAPFHLTHSGYMMSLQATASLVEEGTGVELNGTKSCNIVSEIATVTFEEADSTYKTGIPYTGKMLLKAADGSVLKNETLQLFVSYGDVRKNQAFLTDESGRASFELDTFGWTGTVTLKGHFKEENPSYVHGKVSPRYPDATRELRPFYSESQSFLKIRSLGGELPCDRAQQLQVDYVIAREALGSGSKNLDFIFLVVAKGDIARILQKRLDLSAEDGLMGSFTVELPIGADLAPFAKVLGYTVLPSGEMAADSALLSIDKCLLNKVKLAFSQDRALPGSKLQLQVQAAPGSLCAIRAVDQSVLLMKPEAELSINTVYNLLPHFPQGDYPMAAQDPDSRDCPDWPLYMEGPEAPFFVSPRRSLQRLPGWPSSRTPWLSNPHSLFKVGFLLVTPLTPL
;
A
#
# COMPACT_ATOMS: atom_id res chain seq x y z
N MET A 1 -11.73 -9.20 89.84
CA MET A 1 -10.44 -9.79 90.26
C MET A 1 -10.43 -11.24 89.78
N GLY A 2 -9.41 -11.64 89.02
CA GLY A 2 -9.23 -13.02 88.55
C GLY A 2 -9.02 -13.12 87.03
N THR A 3 -7.76 -13.30 86.63
CA THR A 3 -7.23 -13.60 85.27
C THR A 3 -7.70 -14.96 84.73
N PRO A 4 -7.62 -15.21 83.40
CA PRO A 4 -6.46 -15.92 82.81
C PRO A 4 -6.10 -15.38 81.39
N VAL A 5 -4.84 -15.23 80.93
CA VAL A 5 -3.84 -16.20 80.41
C VAL A 5 -4.40 -17.34 79.55
N ILE A 6 -4.01 -17.43 78.26
CA ILE A 6 -3.43 -18.62 77.58
C ILE A 6 -3.31 -18.40 76.04
N TRP A 7 -2.04 -18.40 75.61
CA TRP A 7 -1.40 -19.01 74.43
C TRP A 7 -1.62 -18.53 72.99
N ALA A 8 -0.45 -18.20 72.41
CA ALA A 8 -0.13 -18.27 71.00
C ALA A 8 -0.31 -19.68 70.43
N CYS A 9 -0.82 -19.76 69.19
CA CYS A 9 -0.68 -20.92 68.32
C CYS A 9 -0.17 -20.46 66.96
N LEU A 10 1.07 -20.89 66.69
CA LEU A 10 1.72 -21.01 65.40
C LEU A 10 0.80 -21.77 64.44
N LEU A 11 0.44 -21.19 63.30
CA LEU A 11 -0.11 -21.91 62.15
C LEU A 11 0.77 -21.55 60.95
N LEU A 12 1.73 -22.45 60.68
CA LEU A 12 2.37 -22.59 59.38
C LEU A 12 1.26 -22.80 58.34
N LEU A 13 0.96 -21.77 57.55
CA LEU A 13 0.51 -21.98 56.18
C LEU A 13 1.75 -21.95 55.30
N LEU A 14 2.21 -23.14 54.90
CA LEU A 14 2.96 -23.31 53.67
C LEU A 14 2.07 -22.85 52.51
N CYS A 15 2.10 -21.57 52.18
CA CYS A 15 1.86 -21.17 50.81
C CYS A 15 3.10 -21.63 50.04
N LEU A 16 2.96 -22.77 49.36
CA LEU A 16 3.84 -23.21 48.29
C LEU A 16 4.24 -21.97 47.49
N THR A 17 5.50 -21.60 47.59
CA THR A 17 6.14 -20.72 46.62
C THR A 17 5.85 -21.35 45.27
N ALA A 18 5.04 -20.69 44.45
CA ALA A 18 4.91 -21.01 43.04
C ALA A 18 6.33 -20.92 42.47
N GLY A 19 6.98 -22.08 42.36
CA GLY A 19 8.22 -22.20 41.62
C GLY A 19 7.90 -21.74 40.22
N THR A 20 8.48 -20.62 39.80
CA THR A 20 8.41 -20.16 38.41
C THR A 20 9.23 -21.14 37.58
N SER A 21 8.62 -22.27 37.24
CA SER A 21 9.12 -23.15 36.20
C SER A 21 9.08 -22.35 34.91
N THR A 22 10.24 -22.01 34.34
CA THR A 22 10.31 -21.50 32.97
C THR A 22 9.85 -22.64 32.05
N GLU A 23 8.61 -22.55 31.57
CA GLU A 23 8.05 -23.52 30.64
C GLU A 23 8.73 -23.36 29.27
N PRO A 24 8.89 -24.47 28.52
CA PRO A 24 9.41 -24.43 27.17
C PRO A 24 8.36 -23.79 26.24
N HIS A 25 8.82 -22.88 25.39
CA HIS A 25 7.96 -22.14 24.45
C HIS A 25 8.39 -22.39 23.02
N TYR A 26 7.42 -22.46 22.11
CA TYR A 26 7.66 -22.54 20.68
C TYR A 26 6.87 -21.45 19.93
N VAL A 27 7.46 -21.00 18.84
CA VAL A 27 6.90 -20.03 17.92
C VAL A 27 7.27 -20.49 16.51
N VAL A 28 6.28 -20.88 15.72
CA VAL A 28 6.48 -21.20 14.30
C VAL A 28 5.72 -20.18 13.46
N VAL A 29 6.44 -19.53 12.54
CA VAL A 29 5.90 -18.50 11.66
C VAL A 29 6.09 -18.86 10.19
N SER A 30 5.00 -18.87 9.41
CA SER A 30 5.02 -19.11 7.96
C SER A 30 4.15 -18.10 7.25
N PRO A 31 4.47 -17.61 6.04
CA PRO A 31 3.51 -16.86 5.22
C PRO A 31 2.19 -17.63 5.05
N ALA A 32 1.07 -16.91 5.10
CA ALA A 32 -0.26 -17.52 4.96
C ALA A 32 -0.54 -17.98 3.51
N GLU A 33 0.08 -17.31 2.53
CA GLU A 33 0.11 -17.74 1.13
C GLU A 33 1.55 -18.07 0.71
N LEU A 34 1.74 -19.24 0.11
CA LEU A 34 3.00 -19.72 -0.44
C LEU A 34 2.89 -19.82 -1.96
N TYR A 35 3.87 -19.28 -2.68
CA TYR A 35 3.80 -19.10 -4.13
C TYR A 35 4.66 -20.12 -4.88
N HIS A 36 4.06 -20.96 -5.71
CA HIS A 36 4.77 -21.85 -6.65
C HIS A 36 5.09 -21.10 -7.96
N PRO A 37 6.28 -21.27 -8.58
CA PRO A 37 7.40 -22.15 -8.24
C PRO A 37 8.49 -21.45 -7.41
N GLN A 38 8.10 -20.49 -6.58
CA GLN A 38 9.06 -19.69 -5.83
C GLN A 38 9.51 -20.42 -4.56
N THR A 39 10.59 -19.95 -3.96
CA THR A 39 10.96 -20.37 -2.61
C THR A 39 10.03 -19.72 -1.59
N GLY A 40 9.62 -20.51 -0.60
CA GLY A 40 8.93 -20.04 0.61
C GLY A 40 9.79 -20.28 1.85
N SER A 41 9.45 -19.61 2.94
CA SER A 41 10.20 -19.67 4.20
C SER A 41 9.31 -20.00 5.40
N VAL A 42 9.79 -20.84 6.32
CA VAL A 42 9.18 -21.06 7.66
C VAL A 42 10.23 -20.74 8.72
N SER A 43 9.90 -19.85 9.65
CA SER A 43 10.72 -19.55 10.82
C SER A 43 10.27 -20.40 12.01
N VAL A 44 11.21 -21.08 12.65
CA VAL A 44 11.00 -21.90 13.85
C VAL A 44 11.84 -21.30 14.98
N HIS A 45 11.17 -20.95 16.07
CA HIS A 45 11.79 -20.44 17.28
C HIS A 45 11.35 -21.29 18.47
N LEU A 46 12.32 -21.89 19.17
CA LEU A 46 12.14 -22.65 20.39
C LEU A 46 12.96 -21.99 21.50
N SER A 47 12.42 -21.97 22.71
CA SER A 47 13.11 -21.39 23.86
C SER A 47 12.79 -22.16 25.14
N ASN A 48 13.73 -22.11 26.09
CA ASN A 48 13.64 -22.76 27.40
C ASN A 48 13.46 -24.29 27.33
N LEU A 49 14.03 -24.95 26.32
CA LEU A 49 14.05 -26.41 26.24
C LEU A 49 14.89 -26.99 27.39
N LYS A 50 14.34 -27.96 28.12
CA LYS A 50 14.99 -28.63 29.26
C LYS A 50 15.51 -30.03 28.93
N GLU A 51 15.16 -30.53 27.74
CA GLU A 51 15.51 -31.85 27.24
C GLU A 51 15.80 -31.77 25.75
N THR A 52 16.36 -32.85 25.21
CA THR A 52 16.54 -32.96 23.76
C THR A 52 15.22 -33.26 23.09
N VAL A 53 14.84 -32.47 22.08
CA VAL A 53 13.58 -32.64 21.35
C VAL A 53 13.82 -32.86 19.86
N GLN A 54 13.01 -33.71 19.25
CA GLN A 54 12.91 -33.90 17.81
C GLN A 54 11.82 -32.97 17.27
N VAL A 55 12.18 -32.06 16.39
CA VAL A 55 11.25 -31.10 15.76
C VAL A 55 11.06 -31.49 14.31
N SER A 56 9.80 -31.66 13.90
CA SER A 56 9.44 -31.90 12.50
C SER A 56 8.34 -30.93 12.05
N VAL A 57 8.59 -30.28 10.91
CA VAL A 57 7.62 -29.42 10.21
C VAL A 57 7.34 -30.07 8.87
N GLN A 58 6.06 -30.36 8.60
CA GLN A 58 5.61 -31.05 7.40
C GLN A 58 4.49 -30.27 6.72
N LEU A 59 4.52 -30.22 5.40
CA LEU A 59 3.46 -29.66 4.58
C LEU A 59 2.63 -30.81 4.00
N GLN A 60 1.44 -31.00 4.55
CA GLN A 60 0.49 -32.03 4.13
C GLN A 60 -0.50 -31.45 3.13
N ARG A 61 -0.58 -32.07 1.95
CA ARG A 61 -1.53 -31.69 0.90
C ARG A 61 -2.70 -32.67 0.90
N LYS A 62 -3.91 -32.18 0.72
CA LYS A 62 -5.13 -33.00 0.77
C LYS A 62 -5.19 -34.04 -0.35
N ASP A 63 -4.80 -33.64 -1.56
CA ASP A 63 -4.88 -34.46 -2.78
C ASP A 63 -3.50 -34.85 -3.34
N GLY A 64 -2.42 -34.57 -2.58
CA GLY A 64 -1.03 -34.81 -3.00
C GLY A 64 -0.42 -36.10 -2.44
N PRO A 65 0.58 -36.69 -3.10
CA PRO A 65 1.29 -37.86 -2.57
C PRO A 65 2.17 -37.45 -1.40
N SER A 66 1.88 -38.00 -0.23
CA SER A 66 2.64 -37.91 1.05
C SER A 66 2.86 -36.49 1.61
N ALA A 67 3.05 -36.41 2.93
CA ALA A 67 3.47 -35.17 3.58
C ALA A 67 4.90 -34.80 3.14
N ILE A 68 5.12 -33.52 2.82
CA ILE A 68 6.44 -33.01 2.42
C ILE A 68 7.14 -32.51 3.68
N THR A 69 8.20 -33.19 4.10
CA THR A 69 9.02 -32.75 5.24
C THR A 69 9.81 -31.49 4.87
N LEU A 70 9.52 -30.38 5.55
CA LEU A 70 10.22 -29.11 5.40
C LEU A 70 11.43 -29.03 6.34
N LEU A 71 11.24 -29.48 7.59
CA LEU A 71 12.28 -29.54 8.62
C LEU A 71 12.14 -30.85 9.38
N GLU A 72 13.28 -31.48 9.68
CA GLU A 72 13.38 -32.57 10.64
C GLU A 72 14.73 -32.47 11.33
N ARG A 73 14.74 -32.17 12.63
CA ARG A 73 15.96 -31.86 13.36
C ARG A 73 15.86 -32.25 14.83
N GLN A 74 16.93 -32.85 15.34
CA GLN A 74 17.13 -33.06 16.77
C GLN A 74 17.78 -31.82 17.39
N VAL A 75 17.15 -31.26 18.42
CA VAL A 75 17.57 -30.02 19.09
C VAL A 75 18.01 -30.37 20.51
N GLN A 76 19.31 -30.22 20.77
CA GLN A 76 19.92 -30.45 22.09
C GLN A 76 20.13 -29.14 22.88
N GLU A 77 20.09 -28.01 22.18
CA GLU A 77 20.29 -26.68 22.76
C GLU A 77 19.01 -26.17 23.44
N PRO A 78 19.11 -25.33 24.48
CA PRO A 78 17.94 -24.76 25.17
C PRO A 78 17.13 -23.80 24.29
N HIS A 79 17.69 -23.36 23.16
CA HIS A 79 17.06 -22.46 22.21
C HIS A 79 17.32 -22.95 20.78
N LEU A 80 16.35 -22.73 19.88
CA LEU A 80 16.53 -22.88 18.44
C LEU A 80 15.94 -21.65 17.77
N HIS A 81 16.67 -21.05 16.83
CA HIS A 81 16.09 -20.07 15.91
C HIS A 81 16.58 -20.38 14.50
N GLU A 82 15.68 -20.87 13.65
CA GLU A 82 16.01 -21.37 12.32
C GLU A 82 14.99 -20.93 11.29
N ASN A 83 15.48 -20.45 10.13
CA ASN A 83 14.64 -20.12 8.99
C ASN A 83 14.84 -21.16 7.88
N VAL A 84 13.79 -21.93 7.61
CA VAL A 84 13.81 -23.02 6.65
C VAL A 84 13.27 -22.52 5.33
N ARG A 85 14.12 -22.55 4.29
CA ARG A 85 13.73 -22.22 2.92
C ARG A 85 13.48 -23.48 2.11
N PHE A 86 12.38 -23.54 1.39
CA PHE A 86 11.98 -24.69 0.59
C PHE A 86 11.33 -24.27 -0.72
N GLN A 87 11.35 -25.17 -1.70
CA GLN A 87 10.63 -24.97 -2.96
C GLN A 87 9.15 -25.23 -2.74
N VAL A 88 8.29 -24.24 -3.04
CA VAL A 88 6.85 -24.40 -2.84
C VAL A 88 6.32 -25.41 -3.88
N PRO A 89 5.65 -26.50 -3.45
CA PRO A 89 5.14 -27.52 -4.36
C PRO A 89 4.03 -26.97 -5.25
N ALA A 90 3.88 -27.56 -6.44
CA ALA A 90 2.78 -27.22 -7.33
C ALA A 90 1.43 -27.66 -6.72
N PRO A 91 0.38 -26.82 -6.77
CA PRO A 91 -0.96 -27.20 -6.34
C PRO A 91 -1.49 -28.41 -7.12
N SER A 92 -2.11 -29.36 -6.42
CA SER A 92 -2.56 -30.66 -6.99
C SER A 92 -3.76 -30.53 -7.94
N GLY A 93 -4.63 -29.53 -7.74
CA GLY A 93 -5.95 -29.41 -8.39
C GLY A 93 -6.20 -28.13 -9.20
N GLY A 94 -5.17 -27.32 -9.51
CA GLY A 94 -5.33 -26.10 -10.29
C GLY A 94 -4.32 -25.00 -9.94
N LYS A 95 -4.79 -23.75 -9.89
CA LYS A 95 -3.93 -22.59 -9.54
C LYS A 95 -3.80 -22.34 -8.04
N VAL A 96 -4.66 -22.95 -7.22
CA VAL A 96 -4.73 -22.74 -5.78
C VAL A 96 -5.07 -24.06 -5.09
N GLU A 97 -4.42 -24.36 -3.97
CA GLU A 97 -4.70 -25.51 -3.11
C GLU A 97 -4.55 -25.08 -1.64
N VAL A 98 -5.41 -25.56 -0.76
CA VAL A 98 -5.22 -25.43 0.69
C VAL A 98 -4.44 -26.64 1.18
N ALA A 99 -3.35 -26.40 1.91
CA ALA A 99 -2.51 -27.41 2.52
C ALA A 99 -2.43 -27.17 4.04
N ASP A 100 -2.14 -28.23 4.79
CA ASP A 100 -1.99 -28.18 6.24
C ASP A 100 -0.49 -28.20 6.58
N LEU A 101 -0.03 -27.18 7.29
CA LEU A 101 1.30 -27.12 7.87
C LEU A 101 1.24 -27.76 9.26
N HIS A 102 1.83 -28.94 9.38
CA HIS A 102 1.87 -29.73 10.60
C HIS A 102 3.22 -29.51 11.30
N VAL A 103 3.17 -29.14 12.58
CA VAL A 103 4.34 -28.97 13.44
C VAL A 103 4.25 -30.02 14.54
N SER A 104 5.32 -30.77 14.73
CA SER A 104 5.45 -31.75 15.80
C SER A 104 6.77 -31.57 16.55
N ILE A 105 6.70 -31.64 17.88
CA ILE A 105 7.84 -31.54 18.79
C ILE A 105 7.73 -32.73 19.75
N GLN A 106 8.72 -33.62 19.71
CA GLN A 106 8.73 -34.85 20.49
C GLN A 106 10.02 -34.94 21.31
N GLY A 107 9.90 -35.01 22.62
CA GLY A 107 10.96 -35.30 23.59
C GLY A 107 10.52 -36.37 24.58
N ASP A 108 11.31 -36.56 25.63
CA ASP A 108 11.05 -37.57 26.66
C ASP A 108 9.82 -37.21 27.51
N SER A 109 9.63 -35.92 27.79
CA SER A 109 8.50 -35.37 28.57
C SER A 109 7.60 -34.42 27.77
N LEU A 110 8.07 -33.95 26.61
CA LEU A 110 7.34 -33.07 25.70
C LEU A 110 6.75 -33.83 24.51
N GLN A 111 5.42 -33.85 24.40
CA GLN A 111 4.75 -34.27 23.16
C GLN A 111 3.78 -33.19 22.70
N PHE A 112 4.05 -32.66 21.52
CA PHE A 112 3.25 -31.60 20.94
C PHE A 112 3.06 -31.79 19.44
N SER A 113 1.84 -31.51 18.99
CA SER A 113 1.44 -31.65 17.59
C SER A 113 0.33 -30.67 17.29
N GLU A 114 0.54 -29.80 16.30
CA GLU A 114 -0.47 -28.83 15.88
C GLU A 114 -0.42 -28.64 14.36
N GLN A 115 -1.57 -28.36 13.75
CA GLN A 115 -1.69 -28.23 12.31
C GLN A 115 -2.54 -27.03 11.95
N LYS A 116 -2.14 -26.33 10.89
CA LYS A 116 -2.82 -25.11 10.45
C LYS A 116 -2.77 -24.91 8.96
N LYS A 117 -3.77 -24.24 8.41
CA LYS A 117 -3.96 -24.13 6.97
C LYS A 117 -3.11 -23.01 6.37
N VAL A 118 -2.46 -23.33 5.25
CA VAL A 118 -1.73 -22.42 4.37
C VAL A 118 -2.26 -22.55 2.94
N LEU A 119 -2.19 -21.47 2.18
CA LEU A 119 -2.64 -21.45 0.78
C LEU A 119 -1.46 -21.61 -0.16
N LEU A 120 -1.45 -22.65 -0.98
CA LEU A 120 -0.53 -22.80 -2.10
C LEU A 120 -1.12 -22.12 -3.34
N ARG A 121 -0.37 -21.22 -3.98
CA ARG A 121 -0.83 -20.47 -5.16
C ARG A 121 0.19 -20.53 -6.28
N VAL A 122 -0.25 -20.78 -7.51
CA VAL A 122 0.60 -20.60 -8.71
C VAL A 122 0.76 -19.11 -9.00
N LEU A 123 2.01 -18.66 -9.05
CA LEU A 123 2.38 -17.31 -9.42
C LEU A 123 2.86 -17.28 -10.87
N GLU A 124 2.07 -16.66 -11.74
CA GLU A 124 2.46 -16.45 -13.12
C GLU A 124 3.39 -15.24 -13.26
N PRO A 125 4.42 -15.30 -14.12
CA PRO A 125 5.25 -14.14 -14.44
C PRO A 125 4.43 -12.97 -14.98
N GLY A 126 4.70 -11.77 -14.48
CA GLY A 126 4.12 -10.54 -15.00
C GLY A 126 4.68 -10.23 -16.39
N THR A 127 3.81 -10.09 -17.39
CA THR A 127 4.21 -9.90 -18.80
C THR A 127 3.82 -8.52 -19.30
N PHE A 128 4.74 -7.84 -19.98
CA PHE A 128 4.45 -6.61 -20.71
C PHE A 128 4.90 -6.69 -22.16
N VAL A 129 4.22 -5.92 -23.02
CA VAL A 129 4.54 -5.78 -24.44
C VAL A 129 4.94 -4.34 -24.68
N GLN A 130 6.00 -4.12 -25.47
CA GLN A 130 6.44 -2.79 -25.85
C GLN A 130 6.65 -2.72 -27.37
N THR A 131 5.90 -1.86 -28.03
CA THR A 131 6.05 -1.51 -29.45
C THR A 131 7.18 -0.48 -29.66
N ASP A 132 7.72 -0.39 -30.86
CA ASP A 132 8.68 0.67 -31.21
C ASP A 132 8.00 2.04 -31.30
N LYS A 133 6.72 2.09 -31.69
CA LYS A 133 5.89 3.31 -31.77
C LYS A 133 4.46 3.05 -31.30
N ALA A 134 3.78 4.12 -30.91
CA ALA A 134 2.36 4.13 -30.58
C ALA A 134 1.43 4.21 -31.80
N VAL A 135 1.91 4.85 -32.86
CA VAL A 135 1.14 5.13 -34.08
C VAL A 135 1.96 4.77 -35.32
N TYR A 136 1.42 3.89 -36.14
CA TYR A 136 2.02 3.44 -37.40
C TYR A 136 1.27 4.01 -38.58
N LYS A 137 1.99 4.23 -39.68
CA LYS A 137 1.37 4.53 -40.98
C LYS A 137 1.07 3.23 -41.73
N PRO A 138 0.10 3.25 -42.66
CA PRO A 138 -0.05 2.23 -43.69
C PRO A 138 1.30 1.84 -44.33
N GLY A 139 1.51 0.54 -44.56
CA GLY A 139 2.75 -0.03 -45.13
C GLY A 139 3.95 -0.10 -44.18
N GLN A 140 3.87 0.42 -42.94
CA GLN A 140 4.97 0.31 -41.99
C GLN A 140 5.05 -1.09 -41.36
N THR A 141 6.25 -1.45 -40.89
CA THR A 141 6.44 -2.65 -40.07
C THR A 141 6.29 -2.31 -38.58
N VAL A 142 5.39 -3.01 -37.91
CA VAL A 142 5.25 -2.99 -36.45
C VAL A 142 6.34 -3.85 -35.85
N LYS A 143 7.19 -3.28 -34.98
CA LYS A 143 8.19 -4.04 -34.22
C LYS A 143 7.80 -3.98 -32.74
N PHE A 144 7.80 -5.12 -32.08
CA PHE A 144 7.45 -5.18 -30.67
C PHE A 144 8.23 -6.27 -29.96
N ARG A 145 8.43 -6.04 -28.67
CA ARG A 145 9.07 -7.00 -27.77
C ARG A 145 8.11 -7.41 -26.67
N ILE A 146 8.26 -8.64 -26.19
CA ILE A 146 7.52 -9.19 -25.05
C ILE A 146 8.54 -9.62 -24.00
N VAL A 147 8.30 -9.21 -22.75
CA VAL A 147 9.13 -9.56 -21.61
C VAL A 147 8.24 -10.05 -20.48
N SER A 148 8.58 -11.21 -19.92
CA SER A 148 7.91 -11.82 -18.77
C SER A 148 8.89 -11.84 -17.60
N LEU A 149 8.48 -11.29 -16.47
CA LEU A 149 9.29 -11.14 -15.26
C LEU A 149 8.65 -11.90 -14.10
N ASP A 150 9.43 -12.59 -13.28
CA ASP A 150 8.92 -13.21 -12.06
C ASP A 150 8.80 -12.22 -10.88
N LYS A 151 8.53 -12.71 -9.66
CA LYS A 151 8.35 -11.87 -8.46
C LYS A 151 9.59 -11.05 -8.09
N ASP A 152 10.77 -11.53 -8.48
CA ASP A 152 12.06 -10.91 -8.19
C ASP A 152 12.60 -10.12 -9.39
N PHE A 153 11.73 -9.90 -10.39
CA PHE A 153 12.05 -9.23 -11.65
C PHE A 153 13.14 -9.94 -12.47
N VAL A 154 13.26 -11.25 -12.30
CA VAL A 154 14.13 -12.09 -13.12
C VAL A 154 13.38 -12.44 -14.42
N PRO A 155 14.01 -12.26 -15.60
CA PRO A 155 13.39 -12.61 -16.86
C PRO A 155 13.08 -14.12 -16.98
N SER A 156 11.85 -14.43 -17.35
CA SER A 156 11.40 -15.80 -17.58
C SER A 156 11.88 -16.32 -18.92
N THR A 157 12.38 -17.56 -18.95
CA THR A 157 12.73 -18.30 -20.17
C THR A 157 11.57 -19.20 -20.65
N ARG A 158 10.39 -19.10 -20.03
CA ARG A 158 9.22 -19.90 -20.40
C ARG A 158 8.75 -19.55 -21.81
N THR A 159 8.43 -20.58 -22.58
CA THR A 159 7.89 -20.47 -23.93
C THR A 159 6.51 -19.80 -23.91
N LEU A 160 6.31 -18.79 -24.75
CA LEU A 160 5.01 -18.17 -24.98
C LEU A 160 4.21 -19.06 -25.94
N LEU A 161 3.17 -19.73 -25.44
CA LEU A 161 2.38 -20.68 -26.22
C LEU A 161 1.69 -20.03 -27.42
N LEU A 162 1.20 -18.80 -27.24
CA LEU A 162 0.49 -18.06 -28.27
C LEU A 162 0.66 -16.55 -28.10
N VAL A 163 1.08 -15.89 -29.17
CA VAL A 163 1.04 -14.43 -29.34
C VAL A 163 0.15 -14.14 -30.54
N THR A 164 -0.79 -13.21 -30.39
CA THR A 164 -1.71 -12.84 -31.48
C THR A 164 -1.77 -11.35 -31.68
N LEU A 165 -2.04 -10.94 -32.91
CA LEU A 165 -2.28 -9.55 -33.26
C LEU A 165 -3.64 -9.42 -33.96
N GLN A 166 -4.46 -8.52 -33.43
CA GLN A 166 -5.83 -8.28 -33.88
C GLN A 166 -5.95 -6.90 -34.52
N ASP A 167 -6.74 -6.82 -35.60
CA ASP A 167 -7.13 -5.57 -36.24
C ASP A 167 -8.25 -4.83 -35.44
N PRO A 168 -8.64 -3.61 -35.85
CA PRO A 168 -9.69 -2.85 -35.17
C PRO A 168 -11.08 -3.51 -35.19
N SER A 169 -11.30 -4.46 -36.10
CA SER A 169 -12.54 -5.25 -36.18
C SER A 169 -12.49 -6.52 -35.34
N GLY A 170 -11.38 -6.80 -34.65
CA GLY A 170 -11.15 -7.99 -33.84
C GLY A 170 -10.67 -9.21 -34.63
N ASN A 171 -10.36 -9.07 -35.92
CA ASN A 171 -9.84 -10.17 -36.72
C ASN A 171 -8.37 -10.42 -36.38
N ARG A 172 -8.00 -11.70 -36.21
CA ARG A 172 -6.60 -12.09 -35.99
C ARG A 172 -5.82 -12.03 -37.30
N ILE A 173 -4.91 -11.07 -37.43
CA ILE A 173 -4.10 -10.87 -38.64
C ILE A 173 -2.68 -11.45 -38.54
N ALA A 174 -2.21 -11.76 -37.32
CA ALA A 174 -0.98 -12.50 -37.13
C ALA A 174 -1.06 -13.42 -35.89
N GLN A 175 -0.32 -14.52 -35.94
CA GLN A 175 -0.12 -15.42 -34.80
C GLN A 175 1.30 -15.98 -34.79
N TRP A 176 1.85 -16.13 -33.59
CA TRP A 176 3.09 -16.85 -33.34
C TRP A 176 2.81 -17.89 -32.25
N ARG A 177 3.28 -19.13 -32.45
CA ARG A 177 3.09 -20.24 -31.52
C ARG A 177 4.43 -20.70 -30.98
N ASP A 178 4.42 -21.17 -29.73
CA ASP A 178 5.56 -21.78 -29.06
C ASP A 178 6.84 -20.92 -29.16
N VAL A 179 6.71 -19.62 -28.89
CA VAL A 179 7.79 -18.65 -29.02
C VAL A 179 8.68 -18.68 -27.79
N THR A 180 9.92 -19.14 -27.94
CA THR A 180 10.92 -19.19 -26.87
C THR A 180 11.65 -17.84 -26.76
N PRO A 181 11.68 -17.21 -25.57
CA PRO A 181 12.47 -16.00 -25.34
C PRO A 181 13.98 -16.23 -25.51
N GLN A 182 14.68 -15.27 -26.11
CA GLN A 182 16.14 -15.23 -26.13
C GLN A 182 16.65 -14.35 -24.99
N GLN A 183 17.30 -14.96 -24.00
CA GLN A 183 17.74 -14.27 -22.77
C GLN A 183 16.61 -13.46 -22.08
N GLY A 184 15.38 -13.99 -22.14
CA GLY A 184 14.21 -13.38 -21.50
C GLY A 184 13.46 -12.34 -22.33
N ILE A 185 13.87 -12.07 -23.58
CA ILE A 185 13.19 -11.14 -24.49
C ILE A 185 12.70 -11.90 -25.73
N VAL A 186 11.46 -11.64 -26.13
CA VAL A 186 10.90 -12.08 -27.42
C VAL A 186 10.78 -10.87 -28.32
N ASP A 187 11.45 -10.88 -29.46
CA ASP A 187 11.36 -9.82 -30.49
C ASP A 187 10.58 -10.33 -31.70
N LEU A 188 9.51 -9.63 -32.07
CA LEU A 188 8.64 -9.97 -33.19
C LEU A 188 8.38 -8.74 -34.07
N SER A 189 8.02 -9.00 -35.32
CA SER A 189 7.65 -7.94 -36.26
C SER A 189 6.55 -8.36 -37.22
N LEU A 190 5.75 -7.40 -37.66
CA LEU A 190 4.67 -7.60 -38.61
C LEU A 190 4.66 -6.45 -39.64
N PRO A 191 4.88 -6.72 -40.94
CA PRO A 191 4.65 -5.73 -41.98
C PRO A 191 3.14 -5.49 -42.15
N LEU A 192 2.70 -4.23 -42.03
CA LEU A 192 1.32 -3.85 -42.37
C LEU A 192 1.15 -3.80 -43.89
N SER A 193 -0.05 -4.10 -44.39
CA SER A 193 -0.39 -3.90 -45.79
C SER A 193 -0.29 -2.42 -46.18
N ALA A 194 -0.20 -2.16 -47.49
CA ALA A 194 -0.24 -0.79 -48.01
C ALA A 194 -1.58 -0.10 -47.73
N GLU A 195 -2.66 -0.87 -47.62
CA GLU A 195 -4.02 -0.42 -47.29
C GLU A 195 -4.55 -1.25 -46.10
N PRO A 196 -4.10 -1.00 -44.86
CA PRO A 196 -4.61 -1.67 -43.67
C PRO A 196 -5.88 -0.99 -43.16
N ALA A 197 -6.69 -1.69 -42.36
CA ALA A 197 -7.81 -1.08 -41.65
C ALA A 197 -7.28 -0.02 -40.68
N LEU A 198 -7.76 1.21 -40.78
CA LEU A 198 -7.36 2.27 -39.85
C LEU A 198 -8.03 2.07 -38.49
N GLY A 199 -7.33 2.38 -37.41
CA GLY A 199 -7.85 2.31 -36.05
C GLY A 199 -6.89 1.66 -35.05
N THR A 200 -7.46 1.16 -33.95
CA THR A 200 -6.68 0.59 -32.84
C THR A 200 -6.49 -0.92 -33.02
N TYR A 201 -5.24 -1.34 -33.10
CA TYR A 201 -4.82 -2.74 -33.12
C TYR A 201 -4.46 -3.20 -31.71
N ALA A 202 -4.51 -4.51 -31.48
CA ALA A 202 -4.17 -5.12 -30.20
C ALA A 202 -3.22 -6.31 -30.36
N ILE A 203 -2.19 -6.36 -29.53
CA ILE A 203 -1.28 -7.48 -29.35
C ILE A 203 -1.67 -8.17 -28.04
N GLU A 204 -1.90 -9.49 -28.10
CA GLU A 204 -2.19 -10.31 -26.92
C GLU A 204 -1.10 -11.37 -26.73
N ALA A 205 -0.52 -11.40 -25.52
CA ALA A 205 0.49 -12.37 -25.11
C ALA A 205 0.31 -12.71 -23.62
N GLN A 206 0.15 -14.00 -23.29
CA GLN A 206 0.01 -14.50 -21.91
C GLN A 206 -1.03 -13.74 -21.06
N GLY A 207 -2.17 -13.37 -21.66
CA GLY A 207 -3.23 -12.61 -20.98
C GLY A 207 -2.98 -11.09 -20.89
N THR A 208 -1.80 -10.61 -21.29
CA THR A 208 -1.52 -9.18 -21.42
C THR A 208 -1.97 -8.68 -22.79
N ARG A 209 -2.71 -7.56 -22.80
CA ARG A 209 -3.16 -6.87 -24.02
C ARG A 209 -2.46 -5.51 -24.13
N HIS A 210 -1.77 -5.27 -25.24
CA HIS A 210 -1.14 -3.99 -25.57
C HIS A 210 -1.71 -3.45 -26.87
N SER A 211 -1.95 -2.14 -26.95
CA SER A 211 -2.61 -1.53 -28.10
C SER A 211 -1.75 -0.48 -28.78
N PHE A 212 -1.90 -0.38 -30.10
CA PHE A 212 -1.28 0.64 -30.93
C PHE A 212 -2.26 1.12 -31.99
N SER A 213 -2.06 2.30 -32.55
CA SER A 213 -2.91 2.85 -33.62
C SER A 213 -2.26 2.70 -35.00
N VAL A 214 -3.08 2.51 -36.03
CA VAL A 214 -2.68 2.70 -37.43
C VAL A 214 -3.54 3.80 -38.03
N GLU A 215 -2.90 4.88 -38.43
CA GLU A 215 -3.55 6.12 -38.86
C GLU A 215 -2.78 6.76 -40.02
N GLU A 216 -3.49 7.45 -40.90
CA GLU A 216 -2.87 8.34 -41.87
C GLU A 216 -2.56 9.67 -41.17
N TYR A 217 -1.27 9.90 -40.88
CA TYR A 217 -0.84 11.12 -40.18
C TYR A 217 0.32 11.82 -40.86
N VAL A 218 0.37 13.14 -40.65
CA VAL A 218 1.56 13.97 -40.86
C VAL A 218 2.13 14.26 -39.47
N LEU A 219 3.45 14.10 -39.32
CA LEU A 219 4.08 14.34 -38.02
C LEU A 219 3.90 15.82 -37.62
N PRO A 220 3.32 16.11 -36.44
CA PRO A 220 3.21 17.47 -35.96
C PRO A 220 4.61 18.05 -35.75
N LYS A 221 4.84 19.27 -36.25
CA LYS A 221 6.14 19.94 -36.16
C LYS A 221 6.37 20.62 -34.81
N PHE A 222 5.28 20.90 -34.10
CA PHE A 222 5.29 21.55 -32.80
C PHE A 222 4.19 20.99 -31.90
N GLU A 223 4.32 21.23 -30.59
CA GLU A 223 3.32 20.93 -29.58
C GLU A 223 2.64 22.22 -29.09
N VAL A 224 1.37 22.11 -28.71
CA VAL A 224 0.62 23.17 -28.03
C VAL A 224 0.34 22.74 -26.61
N THR A 225 0.93 23.43 -25.65
CA THR A 225 0.74 23.16 -24.23
C THR A 225 -0.11 24.24 -23.59
N ILE A 226 -1.09 23.82 -22.78
CA ILE A 226 -1.93 24.72 -21.99
C ILE A 226 -1.58 24.52 -20.52
N GLU A 227 -1.07 25.58 -19.91
CA GLU A 227 -0.80 25.70 -18.49
C GLU A 227 -2.01 26.36 -17.81
N LEU A 228 -2.63 25.60 -16.91
CA LEU A 228 -3.67 26.03 -15.98
C LEU A 228 -3.18 25.73 -14.55
N PRO A 229 -3.68 26.44 -13.53
CA PRO A 229 -3.43 26.02 -12.16
C PRO A 229 -3.93 24.58 -11.94
N PRO A 230 -3.25 23.79 -11.10
CA PRO A 230 -3.60 22.39 -10.88
C PRO A 230 -5.03 22.23 -10.36
N VAL A 231 -5.46 23.17 -9.51
CA VAL A 231 -6.78 23.25 -8.91
C VAL A 231 -7.17 24.74 -8.80
N VAL A 232 -8.46 25.03 -8.91
CA VAL A 232 -9.05 26.35 -8.64
C VAL A 232 -9.99 26.23 -7.44
N THR A 233 -9.86 27.08 -6.44
CA THR A 233 -10.77 27.09 -5.29
C THR A 233 -12.02 27.90 -5.59
N VAL A 234 -13.11 27.64 -4.88
CA VAL A 234 -14.34 28.47 -4.97
C VAL A 234 -14.14 29.93 -4.51
N LEU A 235 -13.01 30.24 -3.87
CA LEU A 235 -12.65 31.58 -3.38
C LEU A 235 -11.75 32.35 -4.37
N ASP A 236 -11.18 31.68 -5.38
CA ASP A 236 -10.24 32.31 -6.29
C ASP A 236 -10.95 33.36 -7.16
N GLU A 237 -10.41 34.58 -7.18
CA GLU A 237 -10.95 35.68 -8.01
C GLU A 237 -10.36 35.69 -9.42
N ARG A 238 -9.15 35.15 -9.58
CA ARG A 238 -8.38 35.17 -10.82
C ARG A 238 -7.60 33.88 -11.01
N LEU A 239 -7.37 33.50 -12.26
CA LEU A 239 -6.51 32.38 -12.63
C LEU A 239 -5.56 32.79 -13.76
N LEU A 240 -4.35 32.23 -13.74
CA LEU A 240 -3.38 32.39 -14.82
C LEU A 240 -3.60 31.31 -15.88
N LEU A 241 -3.88 31.73 -17.10
CA LEU A 241 -3.96 30.87 -18.28
C LEU A 241 -2.75 31.16 -19.17
N ARG A 242 -2.00 30.13 -19.53
CA ARG A 242 -0.87 30.26 -20.45
C ARG A 242 -0.91 29.18 -21.52
N VAL A 243 -0.76 29.59 -22.78
CA VAL A 243 -0.75 28.71 -23.95
C VAL A 243 0.61 28.87 -24.63
N CYS A 244 1.37 27.80 -24.76
CA CYS A 244 2.70 27.82 -25.36
C CYS A 244 2.76 26.91 -26.59
N GLY A 245 3.49 27.36 -27.61
CA GLY A 245 3.85 26.57 -28.77
C GLY A 245 5.34 26.29 -28.80
N ARG A 246 5.72 25.03 -28.98
CA ARG A 246 7.15 24.64 -29.03
C ARG A 246 7.41 23.63 -30.14
N TYR A 247 8.38 23.91 -31.00
CA TYR A 247 8.80 22.93 -32.00
C TYR A 247 9.42 21.70 -31.33
N THR A 248 9.42 20.56 -32.03
CA THR A 248 9.99 19.29 -31.53
C THR A 248 11.49 19.37 -31.23
N TYR A 249 12.21 20.31 -31.84
CA TYR A 249 13.62 20.64 -31.54
C TYR A 249 13.79 21.73 -30.46
N GLY A 250 12.70 22.11 -29.78
CA GLY A 250 12.70 22.90 -28.56
C GLY A 250 12.67 24.43 -28.71
N LYS A 251 12.61 24.97 -29.94
CA LYS A 251 12.47 26.43 -30.16
C LYS A 251 11.01 26.89 -30.01
N PRO A 252 10.77 28.16 -29.64
CA PRO A 252 9.42 28.71 -29.51
C PRO A 252 8.74 28.86 -30.87
N VAL A 253 7.44 28.59 -30.92
CA VAL A 253 6.59 28.84 -32.09
C VAL A 253 5.99 30.23 -31.96
N LEU A 254 6.15 31.04 -33.01
CA LEU A 254 5.46 32.32 -33.12
C LEU A 254 4.17 32.13 -33.91
N GLY A 255 3.06 32.68 -33.42
CA GLY A 255 1.76 32.44 -34.01
C GLY A 255 0.61 33.16 -33.33
N LYS A 256 -0.58 33.00 -33.92
CA LYS A 256 -1.85 33.51 -33.37
C LYS A 256 -2.48 32.45 -32.49
N VAL A 257 -2.89 32.83 -31.29
CA VAL A 257 -3.54 31.97 -30.30
C VAL A 257 -5.00 32.37 -30.17
N GLN A 258 -5.88 31.38 -30.24
CA GLN A 258 -7.29 31.49 -29.86
C GLN A 258 -7.57 30.47 -28.76
N VAL A 259 -8.04 30.92 -27.60
CA VAL A 259 -8.34 30.03 -26.47
C VAL A 259 -9.74 30.29 -25.92
N SER A 260 -10.49 29.22 -25.73
CA SER A 260 -11.80 29.22 -25.09
C SER A 260 -11.72 28.50 -23.75
N LEU A 261 -12.01 29.20 -22.66
CA LEU A 261 -12.09 28.63 -21.31
C LEU A 261 -13.56 28.54 -20.91
N CYS A 262 -14.04 27.34 -20.65
CA CYS A 262 -15.45 27.04 -20.44
C CYS A 262 -15.71 26.29 -19.14
N ARG A 263 -16.82 26.63 -18.48
CA ARG A 263 -17.45 25.81 -17.44
C ARG A 263 -18.75 25.23 -17.98
N GLN A 264 -18.83 23.90 -18.01
CA GLN A 264 -19.98 23.21 -18.58
C GLN A 264 -21.17 23.16 -17.61
N THR A 265 -22.39 23.20 -18.14
CA THR A 265 -23.61 22.98 -17.36
C THR A 265 -23.73 21.51 -16.93
N LYS A 266 -24.25 21.25 -15.72
CA LYS A 266 -24.60 19.88 -15.33
C LYS A 266 -25.94 19.52 -15.95
N LEU A 267 -25.94 18.65 -16.95
CA LEU A 267 -27.17 18.05 -17.47
C LEU A 267 -27.80 17.16 -16.38
N ARG A 268 -28.87 17.63 -15.72
CA ARG A 268 -29.70 16.78 -14.85
C ARG A 268 -30.47 15.79 -15.74
N ARG A 269 -30.14 14.49 -15.66
CA ARG A 269 -30.83 13.41 -16.40
C ARG A 269 -32.29 13.15 -15.94
N TYR A 270 -32.83 13.91 -14.99
CA TYR A 270 -34.24 13.79 -14.61
C TYR A 270 -35.11 14.73 -15.46
N SER A 271 -35.62 14.19 -16.55
CA SER A 271 -36.67 14.79 -17.35
C SER A 271 -38.04 14.67 -16.66
N ILE A 272 -38.71 15.79 -16.35
CA ILE A 272 -40.17 15.92 -16.51
C ILE A 272 -40.50 17.37 -16.95
N ARG A 273 -40.79 17.52 -18.25
CA ARG A 273 -41.79 18.40 -18.87
C ARG A 273 -41.91 19.92 -18.58
N HIS A 274 -40.91 20.61 -18.05
CA HIS A 274 -40.91 22.08 -18.12
C HIS A 274 -39.64 22.62 -18.74
N VAL A 275 -39.82 23.29 -19.88
CA VAL A 275 -38.91 24.23 -20.58
C VAL A 275 -37.44 23.96 -20.28
N ALA A 276 -36.76 23.26 -21.20
CA ALA A 276 -35.31 23.25 -21.23
C ALA A 276 -34.82 24.68 -21.43
N HIS A 277 -34.62 25.42 -20.34
CA HIS A 277 -33.72 26.56 -20.38
C HIS A 277 -32.37 25.98 -20.75
N GLU A 278 -31.95 26.22 -21.98
CA GLU A 278 -30.59 26.03 -22.47
C GLU A 278 -29.65 26.73 -21.47
N THR A 279 -29.17 25.99 -20.48
CA THR A 279 -28.15 26.50 -19.58
C THR A 279 -26.87 26.50 -20.38
N LYS A 280 -26.63 27.65 -21.04
CA LYS A 280 -25.47 27.86 -21.91
C LYS A 280 -24.19 27.64 -21.09
N ASN A 281 -23.22 26.94 -21.67
CA ASN A 281 -21.90 26.82 -21.08
C ASN A 281 -21.32 28.23 -20.85
N LEU A 282 -20.73 28.44 -19.67
CA LEU A 282 -20.11 29.72 -19.32
C LEU A 282 -18.72 29.72 -19.94
N CYS A 283 -18.55 30.41 -21.06
CA CYS A 283 -17.30 30.44 -21.81
C CYS A 283 -16.80 31.86 -21.96
N ILE A 284 -15.48 32.02 -21.88
CA ILE A 284 -14.78 33.21 -22.33
C ILE A 284 -13.87 32.83 -23.48
N ASN A 285 -13.75 33.71 -24.47
CA ASN A 285 -12.85 33.54 -25.59
C ASN A 285 -11.79 34.63 -25.53
N LEU A 286 -10.53 34.23 -25.67
CA LEU A 286 -9.39 35.12 -25.68
C LEU A 286 -8.62 34.89 -26.99
N MET A 287 -8.15 35.99 -27.57
CA MET A 287 -7.30 35.96 -28.76
C MET A 287 -6.05 36.76 -28.49
N GLY A 288 -4.93 36.32 -29.06
CA GLY A 288 -3.66 37.01 -28.93
C GLY A 288 -2.60 36.45 -29.85
N GLN A 289 -1.38 36.90 -29.65
CA GLN A 289 -0.19 36.38 -30.31
C GLN A 289 0.78 35.89 -29.25
N THR A 290 1.55 34.87 -29.59
CA THR A 290 2.66 34.39 -28.77
C THR A 290 3.77 35.44 -28.69
N GLU A 291 4.36 35.60 -27.53
CA GLU A 291 5.56 36.43 -27.34
C GLU A 291 6.81 35.72 -27.89
N ARG A 292 7.99 36.37 -27.78
CA ARG A 292 9.28 35.80 -28.22
C ARG A 292 9.64 34.46 -27.55
N ASN A 293 9.05 34.17 -26.40
CA ASN A 293 9.20 32.91 -25.67
C ASN A 293 8.27 31.80 -26.20
N GLY A 294 7.43 32.09 -27.20
CA GLY A 294 6.46 31.15 -27.80
C GLY A 294 5.18 30.98 -27.00
N CYS A 295 4.92 31.84 -26.01
CA CYS A 295 3.78 31.72 -25.12
C CYS A 295 2.87 32.94 -25.17
N PHE A 296 1.58 32.70 -24.94
CA PHE A 296 0.55 33.69 -24.69
C PHE A 296 0.03 33.49 -23.27
N SER A 297 0.15 34.51 -22.41
CA SER A 297 -0.25 34.45 -21.01
C SER A 297 -1.30 35.52 -20.70
N ARG A 298 -2.38 35.13 -20.02
CA ARG A 298 -3.40 36.06 -19.53
C ARG A 298 -3.93 35.68 -18.16
N GLU A 299 -4.11 36.70 -17.33
CA GLU A 299 -4.86 36.58 -16.08
C GLU A 299 -6.36 36.74 -16.39
N VAL A 300 -7.15 35.77 -15.94
CA VAL A 300 -8.58 35.65 -16.21
C VAL A 300 -9.35 35.77 -14.91
N GLY A 301 -10.29 36.71 -14.84
CA GLY A 301 -11.23 36.80 -13.70
C GLY A 301 -12.20 35.63 -13.67
N THR A 302 -12.46 35.08 -12.49
CA THR A 302 -13.30 33.87 -12.31
C THR A 302 -14.80 34.18 -12.19
N ALA A 303 -15.16 35.44 -11.98
CA ALA A 303 -16.54 35.89 -11.82
C ALA A 303 -17.52 35.37 -12.90
N PRO A 304 -17.18 35.36 -14.21
CA PRO A 304 -18.09 34.86 -15.25
C PRO A 304 -18.43 33.37 -15.14
N PHE A 305 -17.62 32.58 -14.43
CA PHE A 305 -17.82 31.14 -14.27
C PHE A 305 -18.68 30.78 -13.06
N HIS A 306 -19.03 31.74 -12.21
CA HIS A 306 -19.83 31.55 -11.00
C HIS A 306 -19.37 30.35 -10.15
N LEU A 307 -18.10 30.27 -9.74
CA LEU A 307 -17.47 29.06 -9.16
C LEU A 307 -18.30 28.36 -8.08
N THR A 308 -19.00 29.11 -7.24
CA THR A 308 -19.87 28.60 -6.16
C THR A 308 -21.21 28.00 -6.64
N HIS A 309 -21.66 28.23 -7.87
CA HIS A 309 -22.96 27.74 -8.34
C HIS A 309 -22.94 26.23 -8.64
N SER A 310 -23.79 25.47 -7.95
CA SER A 310 -23.77 23.99 -8.01
C SER A 310 -24.37 23.40 -9.29
N GLY A 311 -25.09 24.20 -10.08
CA GLY A 311 -25.69 23.81 -11.36
C GLY A 311 -24.70 23.62 -12.52
N TYR A 312 -23.43 23.96 -12.33
CA TYR A 312 -22.36 23.74 -13.32
C TYR A 312 -21.38 22.66 -12.85
N MET A 313 -20.59 22.12 -13.77
CA MET A 313 -19.54 21.15 -13.47
C MET A 313 -18.46 21.79 -12.59
N MET A 314 -17.85 21.01 -11.69
CA MET A 314 -16.76 21.47 -10.81
C MET A 314 -15.41 21.37 -11.53
N SER A 315 -15.37 21.84 -12.77
CA SER A 315 -14.19 21.80 -13.63
C SER A 315 -14.29 22.89 -14.69
N LEU A 316 -13.15 23.48 -15.02
CA LEU A 316 -12.99 24.35 -16.19
C LEU A 316 -12.24 23.58 -17.28
N GLN A 317 -12.62 23.81 -18.52
CA GLN A 317 -11.98 23.23 -19.70
C GLN A 317 -11.48 24.34 -20.61
N ALA A 318 -10.17 24.39 -20.84
CA ALA A 318 -9.53 25.23 -21.83
C ALA A 318 -9.34 24.46 -23.13
N THR A 319 -9.75 25.05 -24.24
CA THR A 319 -9.48 24.58 -25.60
C THR A 319 -8.75 25.70 -26.34
N ALA A 320 -7.53 25.44 -26.82
CA ALA A 320 -6.72 26.43 -27.51
C ALA A 320 -6.36 25.95 -28.90
N SER A 321 -6.34 26.87 -29.87
CA SER A 321 -5.72 26.67 -31.18
C SER A 321 -4.56 27.65 -31.36
N LEU A 322 -3.46 27.17 -31.92
CA LEU A 322 -2.27 27.95 -32.24
C LEU A 322 -1.98 27.79 -33.73
N VAL A 323 -1.99 28.91 -34.45
CA VAL A 323 -1.66 28.98 -35.88
C VAL A 323 -0.24 29.52 -36.04
N GLU A 324 0.66 28.70 -36.57
CA GLU A 324 2.08 29.03 -36.83
C GLU A 324 2.21 30.16 -37.86
N GLU A 325 3.07 31.13 -37.55
CA GLU A 325 3.44 32.21 -38.46
C GLU A 325 4.37 31.69 -39.56
N GLY A 326 3.97 31.85 -40.82
CA GLY A 326 4.74 31.48 -42.01
C GLY A 326 4.19 30.28 -42.78
N THR A 327 3.80 29.20 -42.08
CA THR A 327 3.24 27.99 -42.72
C THR A 327 1.71 27.96 -42.70
N GLY A 328 1.07 28.64 -41.73
CA GLY A 328 -0.37 28.56 -41.49
C GLY A 328 -0.85 27.25 -40.88
N VAL A 329 0.05 26.40 -40.38
CA VAL A 329 -0.32 25.14 -39.71
C VAL A 329 -0.99 25.46 -38.37
N GLU A 330 -2.17 24.89 -38.15
CA GLU A 330 -2.94 25.03 -36.91
C GLU A 330 -2.87 23.73 -36.10
N LEU A 331 -2.57 23.84 -34.80
CA LEU A 331 -2.65 22.74 -33.85
C LEU A 331 -3.48 23.13 -32.64
N ASN A 332 -4.20 22.14 -32.10
CA ASN A 332 -5.13 22.33 -31.00
C ASN A 332 -4.64 21.63 -29.73
N GLY A 333 -4.86 22.28 -28.58
CA GLY A 333 -4.64 21.73 -27.26
C GLY A 333 -5.92 21.78 -26.44
N THR A 334 -6.13 20.82 -25.54
CA THR A 334 -7.23 20.86 -24.57
C THR A 334 -6.69 20.48 -23.20
N LYS A 335 -7.08 21.22 -22.17
CA LYS A 335 -6.70 20.96 -20.78
C LYS A 335 -7.85 21.29 -19.86
N SER A 336 -8.03 20.51 -18.80
CA SER A 336 -9.00 20.77 -17.75
C SER A 336 -8.32 21.03 -16.41
N CYS A 337 -8.93 21.88 -15.59
CA CYS A 337 -8.60 22.03 -14.18
C CYS A 337 -9.85 21.85 -13.32
N ASN A 338 -9.68 21.30 -12.12
CA ASN A 338 -10.80 21.03 -11.22
C ASN A 338 -11.09 22.26 -10.36
N ILE A 339 -12.37 22.48 -10.06
CA ILE A 339 -12.83 23.45 -9.09
C ILE A 339 -13.11 22.70 -7.78
N VAL A 340 -12.55 23.14 -6.66
CA VAL A 340 -12.76 22.49 -5.36
C VAL A 340 -13.31 23.45 -4.33
N SER A 341 -14.14 22.92 -3.43
CA SER A 341 -14.66 23.65 -2.27
C SER A 341 -13.84 23.42 -1.01
N GLU A 342 -13.02 22.38 -0.97
CA GLU A 342 -12.13 22.09 0.16
C GLU A 342 -10.90 22.99 0.03
N ILE A 343 -10.80 24.00 0.90
CA ILE A 343 -9.76 25.04 0.80
C ILE A 343 -8.46 24.56 1.43
N ALA A 344 -8.57 23.92 2.59
CA ALA A 344 -7.47 23.21 3.23
C ALA A 344 -8.01 21.97 3.95
N THR A 345 -7.18 20.93 4.04
CA THR A 345 -7.52 19.64 4.64
C THR A 345 -6.49 19.27 5.69
N VAL A 346 -6.96 18.78 6.83
CA VAL A 346 -6.12 18.17 7.86
C VAL A 346 -6.13 16.66 7.64
N THR A 347 -4.97 16.02 7.77
CA THR A 347 -4.84 14.56 7.70
C THR A 347 -3.90 14.07 8.80
N PHE A 348 -4.13 12.85 9.29
CA PHE A 348 -3.22 12.19 10.22
C PHE A 348 -2.22 11.31 9.47
N GLU A 349 -0.94 11.48 9.77
CA GLU A 349 0.18 10.65 9.30
C GLU A 349 0.87 10.01 10.51
N GLU A 350 1.45 8.83 10.31
CA GLU A 350 2.17 8.09 11.38
C GLU A 350 1.33 7.90 12.66
N ALA A 351 0.00 7.87 12.52
CA ALA A 351 -0.95 7.73 13.60
C ALA A 351 -1.65 6.37 13.47
N ASP A 352 -1.21 5.40 14.27
CA ASP A 352 -1.74 4.04 14.28
C ASP A 352 -3.21 3.98 14.70
N SER A 353 -3.89 2.88 14.41
CA SER A 353 -5.26 2.64 14.91
C SER A 353 -5.29 2.06 16.33
N THR A 354 -4.14 1.79 16.93
CA THR A 354 -4.01 1.16 18.24
C THR A 354 -3.01 1.90 19.11
N TYR A 355 -3.29 1.98 20.41
CA TYR A 355 -2.36 2.52 21.41
C TYR A 355 -1.97 1.45 22.42
N LYS A 356 -0.81 1.63 23.05
CA LYS A 356 -0.26 0.76 24.10
C LYS A 356 -0.13 1.57 25.37
N THR A 357 -0.77 1.12 26.45
CA THR A 357 -0.78 1.85 27.72
C THR A 357 0.64 1.92 28.28
N GLY A 358 1.07 3.12 28.67
CA GLY A 358 2.42 3.34 29.20
C GLY A 358 3.49 3.62 28.14
N ILE A 359 3.17 3.46 26.84
CA ILE A 359 3.99 3.95 25.75
C ILE A 359 3.36 5.24 25.21
N PRO A 360 4.12 6.36 25.13
CA PRO A 360 3.61 7.60 24.55
C PRO A 360 3.09 7.39 23.12
N TYR A 361 1.87 7.87 22.87
CA TYR A 361 1.27 7.79 21.54
C TYR A 361 1.75 8.96 20.70
N THR A 362 2.43 8.67 19.59
CA THR A 362 2.98 9.67 18.68
C THR A 362 2.22 9.69 17.36
N GLY A 363 2.19 10.85 16.71
CA GLY A 363 1.61 11.00 15.38
C GLY A 363 1.85 12.41 14.83
N LYS A 364 1.47 12.61 13.57
CA LYS A 364 1.62 13.90 12.88
C LYS A 364 0.30 14.32 12.27
N MET A 365 -0.05 15.60 12.39
CA MET A 365 -1.10 16.23 11.60
C MET A 365 -0.46 16.96 10.42
N LEU A 366 -0.95 16.72 9.21
CA LEU A 366 -0.50 17.41 8.00
C LEU A 366 -1.62 18.31 7.49
N LEU A 367 -1.31 19.61 7.32
CA LEU A 367 -2.19 20.61 6.74
C LEU A 367 -1.79 20.90 5.30
N LYS A 368 -2.71 20.61 4.37
CA LYS A 368 -2.54 20.84 2.94
C LYS A 368 -3.61 21.79 2.41
N ALA A 369 -3.21 22.71 1.54
CA ALA A 369 -4.13 23.52 0.76
C ALA A 369 -4.75 22.69 -0.40
N ALA A 370 -5.79 23.26 -1.02
CA ALA A 370 -6.49 22.71 -2.17
C ALA A 370 -5.59 22.31 -3.36
N ASP A 371 -4.50 23.06 -3.57
CA ASP A 371 -3.54 22.83 -4.66
C ASP A 371 -2.45 21.80 -4.30
N GLY A 372 -2.51 21.22 -3.09
CA GLY A 372 -1.53 20.28 -2.56
C GLY A 372 -0.31 20.93 -1.91
N SER A 373 -0.22 22.27 -1.92
CA SER A 373 0.85 22.98 -1.20
C SER A 373 0.68 22.84 0.31
N VAL A 374 1.81 22.93 1.02
CA VAL A 374 1.86 22.81 2.47
C VAL A 374 1.65 24.18 3.12
N LEU A 375 0.80 24.24 4.15
CA LEU A 375 0.52 25.48 4.88
C LEU A 375 1.37 25.54 6.16
N LYS A 376 2.26 26.53 6.22
CA LYS A 376 3.31 26.66 7.25
C LYS A 376 2.91 27.70 8.30
N ASN A 377 3.38 27.50 9.54
CA ASN A 377 3.13 28.41 10.67
C ASN A 377 1.64 28.67 10.94
N GLU A 378 0.80 27.68 10.65
CA GLU A 378 -0.64 27.69 10.91
C GLU A 378 -0.92 26.94 12.22
N THR A 379 -1.94 27.38 12.96
CA THR A 379 -2.33 26.74 14.23
C THR A 379 -3.38 25.67 14.00
N LEU A 380 -3.05 24.42 14.36
CA LEU A 380 -3.97 23.29 14.39
C LEU A 380 -4.40 22.97 15.83
N GLN A 381 -5.64 22.56 16.01
CA GLN A 381 -6.19 22.08 17.27
C GLN A 381 -6.37 20.56 17.22
N LEU A 382 -5.71 19.86 18.14
CA LEU A 382 -5.91 18.43 18.36
C LEU A 382 -6.85 18.22 19.54
N PHE A 383 -8.01 17.64 19.30
CA PHE A 383 -8.94 17.20 20.33
C PHE A 383 -8.74 15.72 20.62
N VAL A 384 -8.56 15.37 21.88
CA VAL A 384 -8.38 14.01 22.38
C VAL A 384 -9.54 13.70 23.32
N SER A 385 -10.35 12.70 22.97
CA SER A 385 -11.53 12.31 23.74
C SER A 385 -11.43 10.84 24.16
N TYR A 386 -11.53 10.57 25.46
CA TYR A 386 -11.53 9.22 26.04
C TYR A 386 -12.39 9.19 27.31
N GLY A 387 -13.31 8.23 27.41
CA GLY A 387 -14.35 8.26 28.44
C GLY A 387 -15.11 9.59 28.44
N ASP A 388 -15.23 10.22 29.62
CA ASP A 388 -15.81 11.57 29.77
C ASP A 388 -14.80 12.71 29.63
N VAL A 389 -13.51 12.39 29.43
CA VAL A 389 -12.44 13.38 29.36
C VAL A 389 -12.30 13.88 27.92
N ARG A 390 -12.30 15.20 27.76
CA ARG A 390 -12.01 15.90 26.51
C ARG A 390 -10.88 16.88 26.74
N LYS A 391 -9.75 16.66 26.09
CA LYS A 391 -8.59 17.55 26.09
C LYS A 391 -8.42 18.16 24.71
N ASN A 392 -7.99 19.42 24.65
CA ASN A 392 -7.57 20.05 23.41
C ASN A 392 -6.17 20.64 23.56
N GLN A 393 -5.38 20.56 22.50
CA GLN A 393 -4.02 21.09 22.44
C GLN A 393 -3.81 21.79 21.11
N ALA A 394 -3.09 22.90 21.11
CA ALA A 394 -2.78 23.65 19.90
C ALA A 394 -1.34 23.34 19.47
N PHE A 395 -1.14 23.10 18.19
CA PHE A 395 0.16 22.83 17.58
C PHE A 395 0.37 23.74 16.37
N LEU A 396 1.61 24.13 16.11
CA LEU A 396 1.99 24.93 14.95
C LEU A 396 2.55 24.03 13.85
N THR A 397 2.21 24.31 12.60
CA THR A 397 2.76 23.59 11.46
C THR A 397 4.18 24.07 11.12
N ASP A 398 5.06 23.10 10.84
CA ASP A 398 6.44 23.33 10.45
C ASP A 398 6.59 23.73 8.96
N GLU A 399 7.84 23.80 8.48
CA GLU A 399 8.16 24.08 7.07
C GLU A 399 7.61 23.07 6.07
N SER A 400 7.23 21.87 6.53
CA SER A 400 6.58 20.83 5.73
C SER A 400 5.06 20.81 5.89
N GLY A 401 4.48 21.78 6.62
CA GLY A 401 3.06 21.84 6.93
C GLY A 401 2.61 20.80 7.96
N ARG A 402 3.55 20.20 8.70
CA ARG A 402 3.29 19.13 9.67
C ARG A 402 3.35 19.65 11.10
N ALA A 403 2.52 19.09 11.96
CA ALA A 403 2.53 19.29 13.40
C ALA A 403 2.65 17.92 14.08
N SER A 404 3.81 17.65 14.68
CA SER A 404 4.05 16.41 15.42
C SER A 404 3.49 16.54 16.84
N PHE A 405 2.84 15.50 17.34
CA PHE A 405 2.32 15.43 18.69
C PHE A 405 2.75 14.15 19.39
N GLU A 406 2.89 14.24 20.70
CA GLU A 406 3.15 13.13 21.60
C GLU A 406 2.15 13.22 22.76
N LEU A 407 1.40 12.14 22.98
CA LEU A 407 0.33 12.08 23.95
C LEU A 407 0.64 11.00 24.98
N ASP A 408 0.56 11.39 26.25
CA ASP A 408 0.62 10.43 27.35
C ASP A 408 -0.63 9.54 27.34
N THR A 409 -0.40 8.24 27.26
CA THR A 409 -1.43 7.20 27.25
C THR A 409 -1.79 6.74 28.67
N PHE A 410 -1.08 7.23 29.70
CA PHE A 410 -1.37 6.90 31.07
C PHE A 410 -2.78 7.39 31.46
N GLY A 411 -3.64 6.44 31.86
CA GLY A 411 -5.04 6.70 32.21
C GLY A 411 -6.03 6.69 31.04
N TRP A 412 -5.60 6.37 29.82
CA TRP A 412 -6.53 6.07 28.74
C TRP A 412 -7.25 4.75 29.02
N THR A 413 -8.56 4.74 28.83
CA THR A 413 -9.40 3.54 29.02
C THR A 413 -10.33 3.38 27.82
N GLY A 414 -10.41 2.16 27.28
CA GLY A 414 -11.24 1.87 26.11
C GLY A 414 -10.80 2.63 24.85
N THR A 415 -11.76 3.01 24.02
CA THR A 415 -11.52 3.69 22.73
C THR A 415 -11.19 5.17 22.93
N VAL A 416 -10.16 5.66 22.24
CA VAL A 416 -9.77 7.08 22.23
C VAL A 416 -10.00 7.68 20.85
N THR A 417 -10.60 8.86 20.77
CA THR A 417 -10.81 9.57 19.50
C THR A 417 -9.91 10.78 19.43
N LEU A 418 -9.11 10.85 18.37
CA LEU A 418 -8.33 12.03 17.98
C LEU A 418 -9.06 12.78 16.88
N LYS A 419 -9.19 14.09 17.02
CA LYS A 419 -9.74 14.97 15.98
C LYS A 419 -8.81 16.15 15.74
N GLY A 420 -8.23 16.23 14.54
CA GLY A 420 -7.42 17.35 14.09
C GLY A 420 -8.29 18.39 13.39
N HIS A 421 -8.26 19.61 13.89
CA HIS A 421 -9.09 20.73 13.43
C HIS A 421 -8.21 21.93 13.06
N PHE A 422 -8.57 22.65 12.01
CA PHE A 422 -7.85 23.85 11.59
C PHE A 422 -8.68 25.11 11.77
N LYS A 423 -9.78 25.20 11.01
CA LYS A 423 -10.61 26.40 10.97
C LYS A 423 -12.07 26.00 10.80
N GLU A 424 -12.94 26.63 11.56
CA GLU A 424 -14.38 26.54 11.35
C GLU A 424 -14.85 27.73 10.49
N GLU A 425 -15.60 27.44 9.44
CA GLU A 425 -16.37 28.45 8.71
C GLU A 425 -17.84 28.06 8.85
N ASN A 426 -18.66 28.92 9.46
CA ASN A 426 -20.11 28.72 9.57
C ASN A 426 -20.73 28.87 8.17
N PRO A 427 -20.97 27.79 7.42
CA PRO A 427 -21.48 27.93 6.07
C PRO A 427 -22.98 28.13 6.23
N SER A 428 -23.47 29.34 5.97
CA SER A 428 -24.91 29.50 5.75
C SER A 428 -25.28 28.62 4.55
N TYR A 429 -26.09 27.58 4.80
CA TYR A 429 -26.52 26.68 3.73
C TYR A 429 -27.42 27.48 2.79
N VAL A 430 -26.88 27.81 1.62
CA VAL A 430 -27.64 28.46 0.55
C VAL A 430 -27.91 27.42 -0.53
N HIS A 431 -29.18 27.10 -0.75
CA HIS A 431 -29.59 26.16 -1.79
C HIS A 431 -28.99 26.57 -3.14
N GLY A 432 -28.33 25.63 -3.82
CA GLY A 432 -27.76 25.87 -5.16
C GLY A 432 -26.35 26.49 -5.15
N LYS A 433 -25.77 26.78 -3.96
CA LYS A 433 -24.39 27.21 -3.81
C LYS A 433 -23.54 26.16 -3.11
N VAL A 434 -22.26 26.14 -3.46
CA VAL A 434 -21.20 25.36 -2.84
C VAL A 434 -20.40 26.32 -1.96
N SER A 435 -20.31 26.01 -0.68
CA SER A 435 -19.54 26.78 0.29
C SER A 435 -18.13 26.22 0.45
N PRO A 436 -17.13 27.07 0.75
CA PRO A 436 -15.81 26.63 1.18
C PRO A 436 -15.89 25.70 2.41
N ARG A 437 -14.98 24.75 2.50
CA ARG A 437 -14.90 23.76 3.59
C ARG A 437 -13.46 23.57 4.04
N TYR A 438 -13.32 23.26 5.33
CA TYR A 438 -12.06 22.87 5.97
C TYR A 438 -12.30 21.54 6.70
N PRO A 439 -12.21 20.40 5.99
CA PRO A 439 -12.49 19.09 6.59
C PRO A 439 -11.54 18.77 7.74
N ASP A 440 -12.11 18.31 8.85
CA ASP A 440 -11.36 17.80 10.01
C ASP A 440 -10.85 16.38 9.77
N ALA A 441 -9.70 16.07 10.35
CA ALA A 441 -9.21 14.69 10.43
C ALA A 441 -9.76 14.03 11.69
N THR A 442 -10.25 12.80 11.59
CA THR A 442 -10.61 11.99 12.77
C THR A 442 -9.89 10.65 12.73
N ARG A 443 -9.36 10.21 13.88
CA ARG A 443 -8.76 8.88 14.06
C ARG A 443 -9.28 8.26 15.35
N GLU A 444 -9.79 7.05 15.24
CA GLU A 444 -10.20 6.22 16.38
C GLU A 444 -9.05 5.28 16.75
N LEU A 445 -8.69 5.25 18.04
CA LEU A 445 -7.63 4.43 18.61
C LEU A 445 -8.22 3.39 19.55
N ARG A 446 -7.76 2.15 19.42
CA ARG A 446 -8.16 1.04 20.30
C ARG A 446 -6.99 0.58 21.17
N PRO A 447 -7.23 0.09 22.39
CA PRO A 447 -6.16 -0.44 23.21
C PRO A 447 -5.62 -1.73 22.60
N PHE A 448 -4.29 -1.88 22.60
CA PHE A 448 -3.63 -3.13 22.27
C PHE A 448 -3.72 -4.08 23.47
N TYR A 449 -4.11 -5.32 23.22
CA TYR A 449 -4.30 -6.33 24.26
C TYR A 449 -2.96 -6.89 24.73
N SER A 450 -2.76 -6.89 26.04
CA SER A 450 -1.73 -7.64 26.75
C SER A 450 -2.30 -8.02 28.13
N GLU A 451 -2.09 -9.26 28.52
CA GLU A 451 -2.51 -9.77 29.83
C GLU A 451 -1.62 -9.19 30.94
N SER A 452 -0.30 -9.19 30.73
CA SER A 452 0.64 -8.63 31.70
C SER A 452 0.88 -7.12 31.59
N GLN A 453 0.25 -6.41 30.64
CA GLN A 453 0.59 -5.01 30.30
C GLN A 453 2.03 -4.84 29.78
N SER A 454 2.54 -5.85 29.08
CA SER A 454 3.83 -5.82 28.41
C SER A 454 3.67 -5.55 26.92
N PHE A 455 4.37 -4.55 26.41
CA PHE A 455 4.22 -4.05 25.05
C PHE A 455 5.55 -3.82 24.36
N LEU A 456 5.55 -4.07 23.05
CA LEU A 456 6.61 -3.68 22.12
C LEU A 456 6.09 -2.55 21.24
N LYS A 457 6.91 -1.59 20.85
CA LYS A 457 6.57 -0.56 19.86
C LYS A 457 7.70 -0.36 18.87
N ILE A 458 7.48 -0.69 17.61
CA ILE A 458 8.38 -0.35 16.51
C ILE A 458 8.01 1.06 16.06
N ARG A 459 8.96 2.00 16.13
CA ARG A 459 8.71 3.37 15.67
C ARG A 459 8.62 3.42 14.15
N SER A 460 7.68 4.23 13.67
CA SER A 460 7.58 4.51 12.23
C SER A 460 8.83 5.28 11.78
N LEU A 461 9.45 4.84 10.69
CA LEU A 461 10.56 5.57 10.08
C LEU A 461 10.08 6.77 9.24
N GLY A 462 8.81 6.78 8.84
CA GLY A 462 8.21 7.83 8.02
C GLY A 462 8.76 7.89 6.58
N GLY A 463 7.94 8.37 5.65
CA GLY A 463 8.33 8.60 4.25
C GLY A 463 8.67 7.33 3.45
N GLU A 464 9.20 7.52 2.25
CA GLU A 464 9.72 6.44 1.40
C GLU A 464 11.22 6.25 1.66
N LEU A 465 11.61 5.02 1.96
CA LEU A 465 12.98 4.66 2.29
C LEU A 465 13.79 4.41 1.02
N PRO A 466 14.97 5.04 0.85
CA PRO A 466 15.81 4.80 -0.32
C PRO A 466 16.42 3.40 -0.28
N CYS A 467 16.49 2.76 -1.45
CA CYS A 467 17.23 1.50 -1.60
C CYS A 467 18.74 1.69 -1.42
N ASP A 468 19.41 0.57 -1.13
CA ASP A 468 20.87 0.45 -1.03
C ASP A 468 21.46 1.27 0.15
N ARG A 469 20.63 1.55 1.17
CA ARG A 469 21.02 2.20 2.43
C ARG A 469 20.50 1.42 3.63
N ALA A 470 21.32 1.27 4.66
CA ALA A 470 20.86 0.70 5.93
C ALA A 470 20.05 1.73 6.72
N GLN A 471 19.00 1.27 7.37
CA GLN A 471 18.12 2.06 8.24
C GLN A 471 18.15 1.49 9.65
N GLN A 472 18.05 2.35 10.66
CA GLN A 472 18.00 1.94 12.06
C GLN A 472 16.55 1.92 12.53
N LEU A 473 16.03 0.72 12.81
CA LEU A 473 14.72 0.54 13.40
C LEU A 473 14.81 0.80 14.90
N GLN A 474 14.18 1.87 15.39
CA GLN A 474 14.05 2.14 16.82
C GLN A 474 12.85 1.38 17.38
N VAL A 475 13.09 0.67 18.48
CA VAL A 475 12.09 -0.17 19.13
C VAL A 475 12.03 0.20 20.60
N ASP A 476 10.86 0.61 21.05
CA ASP A 476 10.56 0.88 22.45
C ASP A 476 9.90 -0.35 23.07
N TYR A 477 10.17 -0.62 24.32
CA TYR A 477 9.55 -1.72 25.06
C TYR A 477 9.14 -1.27 26.46
N VAL A 478 8.08 -1.89 26.95
CA VAL A 478 7.59 -1.81 28.33
C VAL A 478 7.25 -3.23 28.74
N ILE A 479 7.97 -3.81 29.69
CA ILE A 479 7.71 -5.19 30.15
C ILE A 479 7.32 -5.14 31.63
N ALA A 480 6.17 -5.68 32.00
CA ALA A 480 5.75 -5.66 33.39
C ALA A 480 6.67 -6.51 34.28
N ARG A 481 6.85 -6.09 35.54
CA ARG A 481 7.74 -6.76 36.51
C ARG A 481 7.27 -8.18 36.76
N GLU A 482 5.97 -8.35 36.87
CA GLU A 482 5.27 -9.59 37.13
C GLU A 482 5.52 -10.61 36.00
N ALA A 483 5.66 -10.13 34.76
CA ALA A 483 5.89 -10.99 33.59
C ALA A 483 7.32 -11.55 33.50
N LEU A 484 8.31 -10.78 33.95
CA LEU A 484 9.73 -11.20 33.97
C LEU A 484 10.02 -12.22 35.09
N GLY A 485 9.31 -12.10 36.22
CA GLY A 485 9.55 -12.90 37.42
C GLY A 485 10.73 -12.38 38.25
N SER A 486 11.24 -13.20 39.18
CA SER A 486 12.34 -12.81 40.07
C SER A 486 13.71 -13.03 39.41
N GLY A 487 14.52 -11.97 39.29
CA GLY A 487 15.90 -12.01 38.79
C GLY A 487 16.10 -11.32 37.44
N SER A 488 17.36 -11.17 37.01
CA SER A 488 17.69 -10.71 35.66
C SER A 488 17.41 -11.83 34.65
N LYS A 489 16.71 -11.52 33.56
CA LYS A 489 16.45 -12.46 32.48
C LYS A 489 16.87 -11.91 31.13
N ASN A 490 17.37 -12.81 30.29
CA ASN A 490 17.79 -12.50 28.94
C ASN A 490 16.61 -12.73 28.02
N LEU A 491 16.09 -11.67 27.41
CA LEU A 491 15.01 -11.76 26.43
C LEU A 491 15.55 -11.61 25.02
N ASP A 492 15.09 -12.49 24.13
CA ASP A 492 15.34 -12.41 22.70
C ASP A 492 14.19 -11.66 22.02
N PHE A 493 14.54 -10.57 21.33
CA PHE A 493 13.64 -9.82 20.46
C PHE A 493 13.93 -10.22 19.01
N ILE A 494 12.91 -10.77 18.35
CA ILE A 494 13.02 -11.31 16.98
C ILE A 494 12.18 -10.44 16.05
N PHE A 495 12.75 -10.07 14.91
CA PHE A 495 12.10 -9.25 13.89
C PHE A 495 12.08 -9.98 12.55
N LEU A 496 10.89 -10.32 12.08
CA LEU A 496 10.65 -10.92 10.77
C LEU A 496 10.33 -9.80 9.77
N VAL A 497 11.12 -9.69 8.72
CA VAL A 497 10.89 -8.72 7.64
C VAL A 497 10.25 -9.46 6.47
N VAL A 498 8.97 -9.18 6.23
CA VAL A 498 8.15 -9.81 5.19
C VAL A 498 8.01 -8.88 4.00
N ALA A 499 8.37 -9.34 2.82
CA ALA A 499 8.24 -8.59 1.57
C ALA A 499 7.86 -9.54 0.43
N LYS A 500 7.09 -9.05 -0.54
CA LYS A 500 6.62 -9.83 -1.71
C LYS A 500 6.03 -11.21 -1.35
N GLY A 501 5.33 -11.28 -0.22
CA GLY A 501 4.64 -12.49 0.25
C GLY A 501 5.52 -13.54 0.94
N ASP A 502 6.80 -13.27 1.26
CA ASP A 502 7.67 -14.21 1.96
C ASP A 502 8.54 -13.53 3.04
N ILE A 503 9.11 -14.31 3.96
CA ILE A 503 10.06 -13.83 4.97
C ILE A 503 11.40 -13.57 4.28
N ALA A 504 11.67 -12.30 3.97
CA ALA A 504 12.89 -11.89 3.30
C ALA A 504 14.10 -11.97 4.26
N ARG A 505 13.94 -11.51 5.51
CA ARG A 505 15.01 -11.42 6.51
C ARG A 505 14.51 -11.64 7.92
N ILE A 506 15.42 -12.08 8.79
CA ILE A 506 15.19 -12.15 10.23
C ILE A 506 16.33 -11.43 10.96
N LEU A 507 15.97 -10.57 11.90
CA LEU A 507 16.90 -9.84 12.76
C LEU A 507 16.65 -10.26 14.22
N GLN A 508 17.70 -10.24 15.03
CA GLN A 508 17.62 -10.60 16.44
C GLN A 508 18.37 -9.57 17.29
N LYS A 509 17.81 -9.24 18.44
CA LYS A 509 18.47 -8.47 19.50
C LYS A 509 18.23 -9.16 20.83
N ARG A 510 19.31 -9.48 21.54
CA ARG A 510 19.26 -10.00 22.91
C ARG A 510 19.47 -8.85 23.90
N LEU A 511 18.64 -8.79 24.94
CA LEU A 511 18.76 -7.82 26.02
C LEU A 511 18.65 -8.51 27.38
N ASP A 512 19.49 -8.08 28.30
CA ASP A 512 19.46 -8.53 29.69
C ASP A 512 18.64 -7.50 30.48
N LEU A 513 17.46 -7.91 30.95
CA LEU A 513 16.56 -7.04 31.71
C LEU A 513 16.60 -7.44 33.18
N SER A 514 16.82 -6.47 34.05
CA SER A 514 16.74 -6.63 35.51
C SER A 514 15.58 -5.81 36.07
N ALA A 515 15.02 -6.25 37.21
CA ALA A 515 13.96 -5.50 37.89
C ALA A 515 14.44 -4.14 38.47
N GLU A 516 15.76 -3.91 38.50
CA GLU A 516 16.42 -2.69 38.98
C GLU A 516 16.77 -1.72 37.83
N ASP A 517 17.08 -2.20 36.62
CA ASP A 517 17.59 -1.41 35.48
C ASP A 517 16.51 -0.81 34.55
N GLY A 518 15.28 -0.71 35.03
CA GLY A 518 14.20 -0.11 34.26
C GLY A 518 13.54 -1.11 33.29
N LEU A 519 12.26 -1.35 33.55
CA LEU A 519 11.38 -2.22 32.78
C LEU A 519 10.85 -1.58 31.47
N MET A 520 11.35 -0.39 31.17
CA MET A 520 11.00 0.42 30.02
C MET A 520 12.29 0.92 29.39
N GLY A 521 12.39 0.84 28.06
CA GLY A 521 13.61 1.26 27.37
C GLY A 521 13.43 1.29 25.87
N SER A 522 14.52 1.61 25.18
CA SER A 522 14.55 1.59 23.72
C SER A 522 15.89 1.05 23.21
N PHE A 523 15.86 0.41 22.05
CA PHE A 523 17.05 -0.06 21.37
C PHE A 523 16.89 0.10 19.85
N THR A 524 18.00 -0.07 19.14
CA THR A 524 18.02 -0.01 17.67
C THR A 524 18.45 -1.34 17.05
N VAL A 525 17.88 -1.63 15.89
CA VAL A 525 18.24 -2.77 15.05
C VAL A 525 18.50 -2.27 13.64
N GLU A 526 19.63 -2.66 13.05
CA GLU A 526 19.99 -2.27 11.69
C GLU A 526 19.27 -3.15 10.65
N LEU A 527 18.59 -2.51 9.71
CA LEU A 527 17.91 -3.14 8.57
C LEU A 527 18.51 -2.61 7.25
N PRO A 528 19.25 -3.43 6.49
CA PRO A 528 19.73 -3.03 5.17
C PRO A 528 18.56 -3.00 4.17
N ILE A 529 18.27 -1.86 3.54
CA ILE A 529 17.19 -1.73 2.57
C ILE A 529 17.68 -2.10 1.16
N GLY A 530 17.02 -3.04 0.50
CA GLY A 530 17.33 -3.49 -0.87
C GLY A 530 16.08 -3.68 -1.74
N ALA A 531 16.29 -3.98 -3.02
CA ALA A 531 15.22 -4.21 -3.99
C ALA A 531 14.36 -5.46 -3.71
N ASP A 532 14.85 -6.35 -2.86
CA ASP A 532 14.10 -7.49 -2.30
C ASP A 532 12.94 -7.03 -1.42
N LEU A 533 13.08 -5.88 -0.74
CA LEU A 533 12.08 -5.34 0.17
C LEU A 533 11.10 -4.35 -0.49
N ALA A 534 11.43 -3.84 -1.67
CA ALA A 534 10.60 -2.86 -2.38
C ALA A 534 9.35 -3.50 -3.03
N PRO A 535 8.22 -2.77 -3.13
CA PRO A 535 8.01 -1.38 -2.70
C PRO A 535 7.52 -1.25 -1.25
N PHE A 536 7.18 -2.36 -0.62
CA PHE A 536 6.65 -2.40 0.73
C PHE A 536 7.18 -3.62 1.47
N ALA A 537 7.60 -3.40 2.71
CA ALA A 537 8.00 -4.46 3.62
C ALA A 537 7.30 -4.30 4.97
N LYS A 538 6.76 -5.39 5.51
CA LYS A 538 6.21 -5.41 6.86
C LYS A 538 7.26 -5.96 7.81
N VAL A 539 7.60 -5.20 8.85
CA VAL A 539 8.43 -5.68 9.95
C VAL A 539 7.50 -6.15 11.06
N LEU A 540 7.71 -7.37 11.54
CA LEU A 540 6.94 -7.97 12.61
C LEU A 540 7.91 -8.36 13.72
N GLY A 541 7.85 -7.62 14.83
CA GLY A 541 8.73 -7.80 15.98
C GLY A 541 8.00 -8.47 17.14
N TYR A 542 8.64 -9.42 17.81
CA TYR A 542 8.08 -10.05 19.00
C TYR A 542 9.16 -10.48 19.99
N THR A 543 8.75 -10.66 21.24
CA THR A 543 9.51 -11.37 22.28
C THR A 543 8.56 -12.27 23.07
N VAL A 544 9.07 -13.40 23.55
CA VAL A 544 8.30 -14.36 24.34
C VAL A 544 8.69 -14.19 25.80
N LEU A 545 7.71 -13.85 26.64
CA LEU A 545 7.91 -13.66 28.06
C LEU A 545 7.99 -15.03 28.78
N PRO A 546 8.61 -15.10 29.96
CA PRO A 546 8.67 -16.32 30.75
C PRO A 546 7.32 -16.96 31.04
N SER A 547 6.26 -16.15 31.16
CA SER A 547 4.87 -16.59 31.35
C SER A 547 4.25 -17.30 30.13
N GLY A 548 4.92 -17.26 28.96
CA GLY A 548 4.37 -17.73 27.68
C GLY A 548 3.60 -16.65 26.92
N GLU A 549 3.32 -15.49 27.51
CA GLU A 549 2.74 -14.35 26.80
C GLU A 549 3.74 -13.78 25.79
N MET A 550 3.25 -13.35 24.63
CA MET A 550 4.04 -12.69 23.61
C MET A 550 3.78 -11.18 23.59
N ALA A 551 4.84 -10.37 23.73
CA ALA A 551 4.77 -8.94 23.43
C ALA A 551 5.22 -8.73 21.97
N ALA A 552 4.35 -8.15 21.14
CA ALA A 552 4.61 -7.99 19.71
C ALA A 552 4.14 -6.65 19.15
N ASP A 553 4.75 -6.26 18.03
CA ASP A 553 4.33 -5.13 17.22
C ASP A 553 4.61 -5.35 15.74
N SER A 554 3.99 -4.54 14.89
CA SER A 554 4.33 -4.50 13.47
C SER A 554 4.40 -3.07 12.94
N ALA A 555 5.30 -2.86 12.00
CA ALA A 555 5.41 -1.61 11.25
C ALA A 555 5.42 -1.90 9.75
N LEU A 556 4.76 -1.04 8.97
CA LEU A 556 4.82 -1.08 7.51
C LEU A 556 5.86 -0.06 7.01
N LEU A 557 6.79 -0.53 6.19
CA LEU A 557 7.82 0.29 5.56
C LEU A 557 7.46 0.52 4.09
N SER A 558 7.42 1.79 3.68
CA SER A 558 7.37 2.18 2.27
C SER A 558 8.80 2.35 1.75
N ILE A 559 9.13 1.70 0.65
CA ILE A 559 10.49 1.66 0.10
C ILE A 559 10.43 2.10 -1.35
N ASP A 560 11.39 2.93 -1.76
CA ASP A 560 11.52 3.38 -3.13
C ASP A 560 11.53 2.19 -4.10
N LYS A 561 10.73 2.30 -5.16
CA LYS A 561 10.75 1.32 -6.24
C LYS A 561 12.13 1.34 -6.89
N CYS A 562 12.85 0.23 -6.83
CA CYS A 562 14.22 0.15 -7.30
C CYS A 562 14.53 -1.23 -7.90
N LEU A 563 15.22 -1.24 -9.03
CA LEU A 563 15.63 -2.47 -9.69
C LEU A 563 17.02 -2.89 -9.21
N LEU A 564 17.28 -4.20 -9.20
CA LEU A 564 18.58 -4.79 -8.87
C LEU A 564 19.65 -4.34 -9.88
N ASN A 565 19.33 -4.39 -11.17
CA ASN A 565 20.22 -3.93 -12.23
C ASN A 565 20.05 -2.41 -12.45
N LYS A 566 21.07 -1.63 -12.09
CA LYS A 566 21.08 -0.18 -12.30
C LYS A 566 21.54 0.13 -13.72
N VAL A 567 20.63 0.64 -14.54
CA VAL A 567 20.91 1.01 -15.93
C VAL A 567 21.02 2.54 -16.07
N LYS A 568 22.05 3.01 -16.75
CA LYS A 568 22.19 4.42 -17.16
C LYS A 568 22.35 4.52 -18.67
N LEU A 569 21.68 5.50 -19.26
CA LEU A 569 21.73 5.81 -20.67
C LEU A 569 22.13 7.26 -20.85
N ALA A 570 23.16 7.54 -21.64
CA ALA A 570 23.60 8.90 -21.92
C ALA A 570 24.11 9.03 -23.36
N PHE A 571 23.79 10.15 -24.02
CA PHE A 571 24.46 10.54 -25.25
C PHE A 571 25.74 11.30 -24.92
N SER A 572 26.73 11.24 -25.81
CA SER A 572 27.97 12.02 -25.68
C SER A 572 27.73 13.53 -25.68
N GLN A 573 26.64 13.99 -26.30
CA GLN A 573 26.24 15.40 -26.39
C GLN A 573 24.71 15.50 -26.44
N ASP A 574 24.13 16.52 -25.81
CA ASP A 574 22.67 16.74 -25.78
C ASP A 574 22.10 17.20 -27.13
N ARG A 575 22.96 17.72 -28.02
CA ARG A 575 22.57 18.23 -29.34
C ARG A 575 23.63 17.88 -30.35
N ALA A 576 23.19 17.51 -31.54
CA ALA A 576 24.09 17.29 -32.66
C ALA A 576 23.41 17.68 -33.98
N LEU A 577 24.24 17.93 -34.99
CA LEU A 577 23.75 18.25 -36.33
C LEU A 577 23.32 16.97 -37.07
N PRO A 578 22.34 17.05 -37.99
CA PRO A 578 21.98 15.91 -38.84
C PRO A 578 23.19 15.29 -39.54
N GLY A 579 23.29 13.96 -39.51
CA GLY A 579 24.40 13.22 -40.12
C GLY A 579 25.70 13.17 -39.30
N SER A 580 25.77 13.87 -38.16
CA SER A 580 26.93 13.77 -37.26
C SER A 580 26.95 12.44 -36.50
N LYS A 581 28.15 12.00 -36.11
CA LYS A 581 28.34 10.79 -35.30
C LYS A 581 28.12 11.13 -33.83
N LEU A 582 27.16 10.46 -33.20
CA LEU A 582 26.89 10.52 -31.76
C LEU A 582 27.17 9.15 -31.13
N GLN A 583 27.73 9.15 -29.92
CA GLN A 583 27.91 7.93 -29.15
C GLN A 583 26.82 7.83 -28.08
N LEU A 584 26.15 6.68 -28.02
CA LEU A 584 25.19 6.33 -26.97
C LEU A 584 25.90 5.39 -25.99
N GLN A 585 26.06 5.84 -24.76
CA GLN A 585 26.67 5.07 -23.67
C GLN A 585 25.57 4.38 -22.86
N VAL A 586 25.69 3.06 -22.72
CA VAL A 586 24.82 2.22 -21.88
C VAL A 586 25.68 1.61 -20.78
N GLN A 587 25.34 1.89 -19.53
CA GLN A 587 25.98 1.28 -18.36
C GLN A 587 24.97 0.37 -17.67
N ALA A 588 25.35 -0.88 -17.42
CA ALA A 588 24.54 -1.89 -16.75
C ALA A 588 25.46 -2.96 -16.10
N ALA A 589 24.89 -3.88 -15.33
CA ALA A 589 25.64 -5.00 -14.77
C ALA A 589 26.27 -5.89 -15.87
N PRO A 590 27.46 -6.48 -15.66
CA PRO A 590 28.10 -7.36 -16.63
C PRO A 590 27.18 -8.51 -17.08
N GLY A 591 27.18 -8.82 -18.38
CA GLY A 591 26.33 -9.88 -18.94
C GLY A 591 24.85 -9.51 -19.13
N SER A 592 24.45 -8.26 -18.85
CA SER A 592 23.08 -7.80 -19.09
C SER A 592 22.77 -7.67 -20.58
N LEU A 593 21.58 -8.13 -20.99
CA LEU A 593 20.99 -7.81 -22.29
C LEU A 593 20.24 -6.47 -22.21
N CYS A 594 20.68 -5.47 -22.97
CA CYS A 594 20.05 -4.15 -23.00
C CYS A 594 19.31 -3.93 -24.32
N ALA A 595 17.99 -3.71 -24.24
CA ALA A 595 17.15 -3.46 -25.41
C ALA A 595 16.81 -1.96 -25.53
N ILE A 596 17.32 -1.32 -26.58
CA ILE A 596 17.26 0.14 -26.76
C ILE A 596 16.03 0.51 -27.60
N ARG A 597 15.33 1.59 -27.23
CA ARG A 597 14.25 2.21 -28.03
C ARG A 597 14.59 3.68 -28.23
N ALA A 598 14.61 4.13 -29.48
CA ALA A 598 14.79 5.52 -29.85
C ALA A 598 13.59 5.93 -30.71
N VAL A 599 12.86 6.96 -30.28
CA VAL A 599 11.64 7.45 -30.94
C VAL A 599 11.72 8.96 -31.15
N ASP A 600 11.11 9.45 -32.22
CA ASP A 600 10.97 10.88 -32.47
C ASP A 600 9.94 11.47 -31.50
N GLN A 601 10.27 12.62 -30.88
CA GLN A 601 9.38 13.37 -29.99
C GLN A 601 7.99 13.59 -30.61
N SER A 602 7.93 13.81 -31.93
CA SER A 602 6.69 14.05 -32.69
C SER A 602 5.72 12.86 -32.63
N VAL A 603 6.23 11.63 -32.45
CA VAL A 603 5.41 10.43 -32.27
C VAL A 603 4.75 10.40 -30.90
N LEU A 604 5.44 10.90 -29.87
CA LEU A 604 4.91 11.02 -28.51
C LEU A 604 3.79 12.07 -28.42
N LEU A 605 3.84 13.12 -29.26
CA LEU A 605 2.79 14.15 -29.32
C LEU A 605 1.46 13.62 -29.88
N MET A 606 1.50 12.70 -30.84
CA MET A 606 0.29 12.15 -31.46
C MET A 606 -0.43 11.19 -30.52
N LYS A 607 0.32 10.34 -29.82
CA LYS A 607 -0.22 9.43 -28.83
C LYS A 607 0.83 9.24 -27.73
N PRO A 608 0.68 9.91 -26.57
CA PRO A 608 1.55 9.67 -25.43
C PRO A 608 1.24 8.26 -24.92
N GLU A 609 1.98 7.29 -25.42
CA GLU A 609 1.99 5.93 -24.85
C GLU A 609 2.34 6.02 -23.36
N ALA A 610 1.87 5.05 -22.58
CA ALA A 610 2.43 4.84 -21.25
C ALA A 610 3.89 4.38 -21.43
N GLU A 611 4.83 5.34 -21.41
CA GLU A 611 6.24 5.02 -21.38
C GLU A 611 6.51 3.99 -20.29
N LEU A 612 7.40 3.03 -20.58
CA LEU A 612 7.75 2.00 -19.62
C LEU A 612 8.40 2.66 -18.41
N SER A 613 7.63 2.79 -17.34
CA SER A 613 8.09 3.37 -16.09
C SER A 613 8.40 2.28 -15.09
N ILE A 614 9.17 2.61 -14.06
CA ILE A 614 9.38 1.69 -12.94
C ILE A 614 8.05 1.29 -12.28
N ASN A 615 7.07 2.20 -12.25
CA ASN A 615 5.72 1.91 -11.77
C ASN A 615 5.03 0.85 -12.64
N THR A 616 5.15 0.95 -13.96
CA THR A 616 4.60 -0.03 -14.89
C THR A 616 5.15 -1.44 -14.59
N VAL A 617 6.45 -1.56 -14.33
CA VAL A 617 7.12 -2.83 -14.00
C VAL A 617 6.66 -3.38 -12.65
N TYR A 618 6.63 -2.55 -11.60
CA TYR A 618 6.17 -2.99 -10.27
C TYR A 618 4.69 -3.38 -10.26
N ASN A 619 3.86 -2.73 -11.09
CA ASN A 619 2.44 -3.06 -11.22
C ASN A 619 2.20 -4.38 -11.99
N LEU A 620 3.25 -5.00 -12.55
CA LEU A 620 3.14 -6.37 -13.10
C LEU A 620 3.04 -7.43 -12.01
N LEU A 621 3.53 -7.12 -10.81
CA LEU A 621 3.41 -8.02 -9.67
C LEU A 621 1.97 -7.99 -9.15
N PRO A 622 1.41 -9.14 -8.74
CA PRO A 622 0.13 -9.13 -8.05
C PRO A 622 0.25 -8.38 -6.72
N HIS A 623 -0.88 -7.91 -6.22
CA HIS A 623 -0.92 -7.35 -4.89
C HIS A 623 -0.68 -8.45 -3.84
N PHE A 624 0.43 -8.36 -3.13
CA PHE A 624 0.71 -9.23 -1.98
C PHE A 624 0.01 -8.64 -0.75
N PRO A 625 -0.95 -9.36 -0.13
CA PRO A 625 -1.68 -8.84 1.02
C PRO A 625 -0.72 -8.57 2.19
N GLN A 626 -0.84 -7.40 2.82
CA GLN A 626 0.03 -6.95 3.92
C GLN A 626 -0.64 -7.01 5.31
N GLY A 627 -1.87 -7.52 5.39
CA GLY A 627 -2.63 -7.56 6.65
C GLY A 627 -3.79 -8.55 6.74
N ASP A 628 -4.23 -9.15 5.63
CA ASP A 628 -5.43 -10.00 5.62
C ASP A 628 -5.07 -11.48 5.46
N TYR A 629 -5.55 -12.29 6.39
CA TYR A 629 -5.47 -13.75 6.31
C TYR A 629 -6.49 -14.26 5.28
N PRO A 630 -6.10 -15.09 4.30
CA PRO A 630 -7.02 -15.57 3.27
C PRO A 630 -8.21 -16.28 3.91
N MET A 631 -9.46 -15.89 3.58
CA MET A 631 -10.66 -16.49 4.16
C MET A 631 -10.70 -18.03 4.03
N ALA A 632 -10.15 -18.58 2.95
CA ALA A 632 -10.09 -20.04 2.74
C ALA A 632 -9.12 -20.78 3.69
N ALA A 633 -8.15 -20.06 4.27
CA ALA A 633 -7.19 -20.58 5.23
C ALA A 633 -7.58 -20.25 6.69
N GLN A 634 -8.62 -19.43 6.92
CA GLN A 634 -9.06 -19.11 8.29
C GLN A 634 -9.64 -20.34 8.97
N ASP A 635 -9.20 -20.60 10.21
CA ASP A 635 -9.78 -21.66 11.03
C ASP A 635 -11.18 -21.27 11.50
N PRO A 636 -12.15 -22.20 11.49
CA PRO A 636 -13.48 -21.95 12.02
C PRO A 636 -13.49 -21.65 13.53
N ASP A 637 -12.46 -22.06 14.27
CA ASP A 637 -12.38 -22.00 15.74
C ASP A 637 -11.83 -20.67 16.29
N SER A 638 -11.58 -19.66 15.46
CA SER A 638 -11.21 -18.32 15.96
C SER A 638 -12.37 -17.58 16.67
N ARG A 639 -13.44 -18.28 17.05
CA ARG A 639 -14.60 -17.77 17.79
C ARG A 639 -14.58 -18.11 19.28
N ASP A 640 -13.70 -18.99 19.73
CA ASP A 640 -13.64 -19.36 21.14
C ASP A 640 -12.66 -18.45 21.90
N CYS A 641 -13.16 -17.30 22.33
CA CYS A 641 -12.70 -16.63 23.54
C CYS A 641 -13.85 -16.70 24.56
N PRO A 642 -13.58 -16.98 25.85
CA PRO A 642 -14.59 -17.46 26.79
C PRO A 642 -15.67 -16.41 27.09
N ASP A 643 -16.94 -16.75 26.81
CA ASP A 643 -18.12 -16.00 27.22
C ASP A 643 -18.32 -16.11 28.76
N TRP A 644 -18.39 -14.97 29.46
CA TRP A 644 -18.90 -14.88 30.84
C TRP A 644 -20.35 -14.34 30.80
N PRO A 645 -21.25 -14.75 31.72
CA PRO A 645 -22.68 -14.84 31.44
C PRO A 645 -23.40 -13.50 31.47
N LEU A 646 -24.40 -13.42 30.59
CA LEU A 646 -25.36 -12.32 30.46
C LEU A 646 -26.17 -12.15 31.76
N TYR A 647 -26.16 -10.93 32.30
CA TYR A 647 -27.08 -10.50 33.35
C TYR A 647 -28.52 -10.48 32.83
N MET A 648 -29.45 -10.97 33.67
CA MET A 648 -30.89 -10.91 33.44
C MET A 648 -31.42 -9.47 33.32
N GLU A 649 -32.25 -9.23 32.32
CA GLU A 649 -33.10 -8.03 32.24
C GLU A 649 -34.33 -8.17 33.15
N GLY A 650 -34.56 -7.14 33.98
CA GLY A 650 -35.82 -6.87 34.68
C GLY A 650 -36.72 -5.91 33.86
N PRO A 651 -37.98 -5.69 34.28
CA PRO A 651 -39.13 -5.75 33.38
C PRO A 651 -39.55 -4.43 32.72
N GLU A 652 -40.26 -4.62 31.61
CA GLU A 652 -40.86 -3.64 30.69
C GLU A 652 -41.84 -2.65 31.35
N ALA A 653 -41.91 -1.45 30.76
CA ALA A 653 -43.07 -0.56 30.86
C ALA A 653 -43.66 -0.30 29.45
N PRO A 654 -45.00 -0.18 29.28
CA PRO A 654 -45.65 -0.47 28.00
C PRO A 654 -46.27 0.78 27.35
N PHE A 655 -46.04 1.04 26.06
CA PHE A 655 -46.92 1.95 25.31
C PHE A 655 -47.16 1.55 23.83
N PHE A 656 -48.43 1.19 23.59
CA PHE A 656 -49.31 1.47 22.45
C PHE A 656 -49.18 0.77 21.08
N VAL A 657 -50.35 0.39 20.57
CA VAL A 657 -50.63 -0.55 19.50
C VAL A 657 -51.33 0.12 18.31
N SER A 658 -50.84 -0.21 17.10
CA SER A 658 -51.53 -0.40 15.79
C SER A 658 -51.81 0.78 14.84
N PRO A 659 -52.09 0.55 13.51
CA PRO A 659 -52.07 -0.72 12.74
C PRO A 659 -51.36 -0.72 11.35
N ARG A 660 -50.76 -1.88 11.05
CA ARG A 660 -50.72 -2.69 9.80
C ARG A 660 -50.70 -2.04 8.40
N ARG A 661 -49.64 -2.37 7.62
CA ARG A 661 -49.76 -2.90 6.24
C ARG A 661 -48.57 -3.78 5.82
N SER A 662 -48.89 -5.04 5.51
CA SER A 662 -48.25 -6.05 4.63
C SER A 662 -46.72 -6.16 4.51
N LEU A 663 -46.21 -7.31 4.99
CA LEU A 663 -44.88 -7.87 4.79
C LEU A 663 -44.56 -8.24 3.34
N GLN A 664 -43.37 -7.87 2.88
CA GLN A 664 -42.54 -8.68 1.98
C GLN A 664 -41.14 -8.82 2.59
N ARG A 665 -40.67 -10.08 2.63
CA ARG A 665 -39.40 -10.52 3.22
C ARG A 665 -38.20 -9.99 2.42
N LEU A 666 -37.20 -9.44 3.13
CA LEU A 666 -35.82 -9.35 2.67
C LEU A 666 -34.91 -9.97 3.75
N PRO A 667 -33.92 -10.81 3.38
CA PRO A 667 -33.14 -11.57 4.34
C PRO A 667 -32.02 -10.73 5.00
N GLY A 668 -32.03 -10.75 6.34
CA GLY A 668 -30.87 -11.02 7.20
C GLY A 668 -29.63 -10.16 7.03
N TRP A 669 -29.54 -9.09 7.83
CA TRP A 669 -28.28 -8.48 8.22
C TRP A 669 -27.47 -9.47 9.06
N PRO A 670 -26.17 -9.69 8.80
CA PRO A 670 -25.32 -10.37 9.78
C PRO A 670 -25.01 -9.38 10.90
N SER A 671 -25.55 -9.68 12.09
CA SER A 671 -25.17 -9.03 13.34
C SER A 671 -23.71 -9.38 13.67
N SER A 672 -22.79 -8.46 13.43
CA SER A 672 -21.41 -8.54 13.91
C SER A 672 -21.38 -8.20 15.41
N ARG A 673 -21.13 -9.19 16.27
CA ARG A 673 -20.70 -8.97 17.66
C ARG A 673 -19.54 -9.92 17.99
N THR A 674 -18.35 -9.34 18.10
CA THR A 674 -17.17 -9.83 18.85
C THR A 674 -16.47 -8.58 19.40
N PRO A 675 -15.92 -8.57 20.62
CA PRO A 675 -15.24 -7.38 21.16
C PRO A 675 -13.88 -7.18 20.48
N TRP A 676 -13.65 -5.95 20.01
CA TRP A 676 -12.63 -5.55 19.04
C TRP A 676 -11.29 -5.14 19.70
N LEU A 677 -10.54 -6.08 20.29
CA LEU A 677 -9.18 -5.83 20.76
C LEU A 677 -8.14 -6.34 19.76
N SER A 678 -7.11 -5.53 19.48
CA SER A 678 -5.95 -5.96 18.65
C SER A 678 -4.96 -6.67 19.56
N ASN A 679 -4.58 -7.91 19.25
CA ASN A 679 -3.71 -8.73 20.09
C ASN A 679 -2.43 -9.16 19.32
N PRO A 680 -1.41 -9.70 20.01
CA PRO A 680 -0.17 -10.16 19.39
C PRO A 680 -0.41 -11.10 18.20
N HIS A 681 -1.26 -12.12 18.37
CA HIS A 681 -1.59 -13.09 17.31
C HIS A 681 -2.19 -12.46 16.05
N SER A 682 -2.99 -11.38 16.19
CA SER A 682 -3.62 -10.70 15.06
C SER A 682 -2.61 -9.96 14.16
N LEU A 683 -1.42 -9.63 14.65
CA LEU A 683 -0.37 -8.98 13.86
C LEU A 683 0.20 -9.92 12.78
N PHE A 684 0.16 -11.21 13.09
CA PHE A 684 0.59 -12.33 12.25
C PHE A 684 -0.47 -12.73 11.22
N LYS A 685 -1.50 -11.91 10.94
CA LYS A 685 -2.44 -12.17 9.84
C LYS A 685 -1.81 -12.18 8.43
N VAL A 686 -0.51 -11.85 8.31
CA VAL A 686 0.31 -11.96 7.09
C VAL A 686 1.07 -13.29 7.03
N GLY A 687 1.27 -13.93 8.17
CA GLY A 687 1.97 -15.19 8.30
C GLY A 687 1.49 -15.95 9.52
N PHE A 688 0.97 -17.14 9.31
CA PHE A 688 0.61 -18.12 10.30
C PHE A 688 1.54 -18.14 11.54
N LEU A 689 0.96 -18.15 12.76
CA LEU A 689 1.68 -18.22 14.05
C LEU A 689 1.02 -19.26 14.96
N LEU A 690 1.83 -20.15 15.54
CA LEU A 690 1.47 -20.96 16.71
C LEU A 690 2.22 -20.48 17.94
N VAL A 691 1.49 -20.31 19.03
CA VAL A 691 2.06 -20.15 20.37
C VAL A 691 1.16 -20.91 21.32
N THR A 692 1.66 -21.98 21.91
CA THR A 692 1.06 -22.54 23.12
C THR A 692 2.17 -22.83 24.13
N PRO A 693 1.92 -22.67 25.43
CA PRO A 693 2.80 -23.25 26.44
C PRO A 693 2.76 -24.77 26.24
N LEU A 694 3.92 -25.39 26.11
CA LEU A 694 3.99 -26.84 26.00
C LEU A 694 3.70 -27.43 27.39
N THR A 695 2.46 -27.89 27.59
CA THR A 695 2.11 -28.59 28.82
C THR A 695 2.81 -29.95 28.84
N PRO A 696 3.66 -30.24 29.83
CA PRO A 696 4.15 -31.61 30.03
C PRO A 696 2.97 -32.53 30.36
N LEU A 697 3.03 -33.77 29.88
CA LEU A 697 2.03 -34.82 30.16
C LEU A 697 1.97 -35.18 31.66
#